data_AF-A0A7W8BFJ2-F1
#
_entry.id   AF-A0A7W8BFJ2-F1
#
_cell.length_a   1.000
_cell.length_b   1.000
_cell.length_c   1.000
_cell.angle_alpha   90.00
_cell.angle_beta   90.00
_cell.angle_gamma   90.00
#
_symmetry.space_group_name_H-M   'P 1'
#
loop_
_entity.id
_entity.type
_entity.pdbx_description
1 polymer ?
#
loop_
_entity_poly.entity_id
_entity_poly.type
_entity_poly.pdbx_seq_one_letter_code
_entity_poly.pdbx_strand_id
1 'polypeptide(L)'
;MTHATTALLLTAPVAVPLATCAAHAAAGLRPRAARRPGTRASRPPTPRAAPEPAAVAGRAAGGGGALLTAGPGGGPEGGEPVDDGSGSGGGAPDAGGRKGPLRTGGAGGLPGARAGSGAGGDPAHVDGEAVQAARDAVHVDVPDAAHAVQAAPEADRAATPDRGVRTDRAVRTDRAPGHPPVPPPARTATSAPAPAGGDPGRPTAPHSYGTEDSVPRLPSLVPWLGLVSPLAILTCGAVLATELPGAAPLTACGPLLRADALTAWILLVVGAVATVACAATPAHLAHERPDPAAARRYHLLVHAFLAAMSVAVLAADLGVLWVAVEATTLVTAFLVGHRRTRASVEAAWKYTVICSAGIALALLGTVLIYYAARQAGVPEAAALDWTTLAARADRLDPDVTRLAVGLVVLGFGAKAGLAPLHAWLPDAHSQAPAPVSALMSGVLLSVAFAGLLRYKTIADAALGPGYTRGLLTGCALLTLAVAAALLLGQRDYKRMLAYSSMEHMSLIALGAAVGTPLALSAALLHMAGHGLAKAVAFCASGHVQRLLGTTRIGRVRGLLARAPALGTVFGLAVVALLGLPPFSLFASELGIVRAAFAAGTGGYAVAALVLALLAFAALAARTARMLLGPPPSPPSGDRAEAPVRLGPAAVLPPVCGLLACALLGVTAGPLTRLLTAAGDLLGGR
;
A
#
# COMPACT_ATOMS: atom_id res chain seq x y z
N MET A 1 12.91 38.75 6.00
CA MET A 1 11.64 38.33 6.67
C MET A 1 11.25 36.87 6.35
N THR A 2 12.13 36.06 5.74
CA THR A 2 11.80 34.73 5.20
C THR A 2 11.79 33.58 6.22
N HIS A 3 12.59 33.62 7.28
CA HIS A 3 12.67 32.52 8.25
C HIS A 3 11.49 32.43 9.25
N ALA A 4 10.71 33.50 9.42
CA ALA A 4 9.59 33.52 10.37
C ALA A 4 8.42 32.62 9.93
N THR A 5 8.16 32.53 8.62
CA THR A 5 7.02 31.79 8.06
C THR A 5 7.17 30.28 8.24
N THR A 6 8.39 29.75 8.07
CA THR A 6 8.70 28.32 8.22
C THR A 6 8.52 27.84 9.67
N ALA A 7 8.91 28.67 10.65
CA ALA A 7 8.72 28.37 12.07
C ALA A 7 7.23 28.34 12.48
N LEU A 8 6.39 29.17 11.85
CA LEU A 8 4.95 29.23 12.14
C LEU A 8 4.20 27.99 11.62
N LEU A 9 4.65 27.40 10.50
CA LEU A 9 4.07 26.18 9.94
C LEU A 9 4.41 24.92 10.76
N LEU A 10 5.56 24.89 11.43
CA LEU A 10 5.97 23.81 12.34
C LEU A 10 5.36 23.89 13.75
N THR A 11 4.70 25.01 14.09
CA THR A 11 4.11 25.25 15.43
C THR A 11 2.58 25.27 15.45
N ALA A 12 1.91 25.06 14.31
CA ALA A 12 0.45 24.96 14.23
C ALA A 12 -0.08 23.59 14.73
N PRO A 13 -0.97 23.53 15.73
CA PRO A 13 -1.45 22.27 16.31
C PRO A 13 -2.52 21.59 15.44
N VAL A 14 -2.08 20.84 14.43
CA VAL A 14 -2.93 19.97 13.58
C VAL A 14 -2.61 18.47 13.77
N ALA A 15 -1.60 18.15 14.58
CA ALA A 15 -1.42 16.83 15.19
C ALA A 15 -2.05 16.80 16.60
N VAL A 16 -2.43 15.60 17.08
CA VAL A 16 -3.29 15.35 18.26
C VAL A 16 -4.76 15.74 17.97
N PRO A 17 -5.68 14.76 17.85
CA PRO A 17 -6.02 13.89 18.97
C PRO A 17 -6.14 12.40 18.60
N LEU A 18 -5.09 11.64 18.93
CA LEU A 18 -5.14 10.17 19.02
C LEU A 18 -4.55 9.69 20.35
N ALA A 19 -3.39 10.23 20.76
CA ALA A 19 -2.76 9.92 22.05
C ALA A 19 -3.67 10.21 23.26
N THR A 20 -4.39 11.34 23.25
CA THR A 20 -5.21 11.80 24.38
C THR A 20 -6.39 10.87 24.70
N CYS A 21 -6.96 10.22 23.68
CA CYS A 21 -8.08 9.29 23.86
C CYS A 21 -7.63 7.94 24.45
N ALA A 22 -6.43 7.46 24.11
CA ALA A 22 -5.88 6.24 24.70
C ALA A 22 -5.62 6.41 26.21
N ALA A 23 -5.04 7.55 26.62
CA ALA A 23 -4.79 7.86 28.03
C ALA A 23 -6.08 7.92 28.88
N HIS A 24 -7.16 8.51 28.35
CA HIS A 24 -8.44 8.60 29.07
C HIS A 24 -9.19 7.25 29.13
N ALA A 25 -8.99 6.34 28.17
CA ALA A 25 -9.59 5.01 28.21
C ALA A 25 -8.99 4.12 29.33
N ALA A 26 -7.71 4.29 29.67
CA ALA A 26 -7.03 3.49 30.68
C ALA A 26 -7.33 3.91 32.14
N ALA A 27 -7.76 5.15 32.37
CA ALA A 27 -8.03 5.68 33.71
C ALA A 27 -9.44 5.34 34.28
N GLY A 28 -10.27 4.62 33.51
CA GLY A 28 -11.71 4.49 33.75
C GLY A 28 -12.20 3.40 34.71
N LEU A 29 -11.31 2.71 35.45
CA LEU A 29 -11.70 1.53 36.26
C LEU A 29 -11.18 1.54 37.71
N ARG A 30 -11.98 2.13 38.61
CA ARG A 30 -12.05 1.73 40.04
C ARG A 30 -13.51 1.71 40.51
N PRO A 31 -13.89 0.82 41.45
CA PRO A 31 -15.29 0.40 41.61
C PRO A 31 -16.16 1.38 42.41
N ARG A 32 -17.42 1.53 41.99
CA ARG A 32 -18.47 2.16 42.80
C ARG A 32 -19.01 1.19 43.84
N ALA A 33 -18.45 1.24 45.05
CA ALA A 33 -19.08 0.63 46.23
C ALA A 33 -20.43 1.33 46.55
N ALA A 34 -21.36 0.60 47.16
CA ALA A 34 -22.72 1.08 47.41
C ALA A 34 -22.77 2.18 48.50
N ARG A 35 -23.73 3.12 48.36
CA ARG A 35 -24.12 4.05 49.43
C ARG A 35 -25.37 3.55 50.14
N ARG A 36 -25.33 3.50 51.48
CA ARG A 36 -26.47 3.80 52.36
C ARG A 36 -26.06 4.92 53.36
N PRO A 37 -27.02 5.65 53.95
CA PRO A 37 -26.78 7.02 54.42
C PRO A 37 -26.41 7.12 55.91
N GLY A 38 -25.69 8.19 56.27
CA GLY A 38 -25.36 8.52 57.66
C GLY A 38 -24.73 9.90 57.85
N THR A 39 -25.34 10.68 58.73
CA THR A 39 -24.89 11.88 59.48
C THR A 39 -23.47 11.79 60.10
N ARG A 40 -22.78 12.86 60.57
CA ARG A 40 -22.88 14.34 60.47
C ARG A 40 -21.73 14.97 61.29
N ALA A 41 -21.06 16.02 60.81
CA ALA A 41 -19.99 16.79 61.51
C ALA A 41 -18.70 15.98 61.85
N SER A 42 -17.54 16.54 62.26
CA SER A 42 -17.14 17.91 62.65
C SER A 42 -15.77 18.33 62.06
N ARG A 43 -15.28 19.54 62.34
CA ARG A 43 -14.04 20.16 61.81
C ARG A 43 -12.75 19.88 62.66
N PRO A 44 -11.53 20.18 62.14
CA PRO A 44 -10.23 19.75 62.70
C PRO A 44 -9.61 20.78 63.69
N PRO A 45 -8.33 20.60 64.09
CA PRO A 45 -7.30 21.48 63.47
C PRO A 45 -5.94 20.84 63.13
N THR A 46 -5.13 21.61 62.41
CA THR A 46 -3.66 21.51 62.17
C THR A 46 -2.88 22.07 63.40
N PRO A 47 -1.51 22.22 63.49
CA PRO A 47 -0.50 22.23 62.41
C PRO A 47 0.96 21.75 62.71
N ARG A 48 1.83 21.88 61.68
CA ARG A 48 3.28 22.25 61.68
C ARG A 48 4.40 21.34 62.25
N ALA A 49 5.32 21.04 61.32
CA ALA A 49 6.78 21.29 61.36
C ALA A 49 7.79 20.30 62.02
N ALA A 50 8.94 20.25 61.33
CA ALA A 50 10.23 19.53 61.47
C ALA A 50 11.00 19.80 62.79
N PRO A 51 12.18 19.16 63.09
CA PRO A 51 13.11 18.46 62.19
C PRO A 51 13.79 17.15 62.70
N GLU A 52 14.91 16.78 62.06
CA GLU A 52 16.01 15.82 62.35
C GLU A 52 16.61 15.83 63.79
N PRO A 53 17.62 14.97 64.17
CA PRO A 53 18.15 13.72 63.58
C PRO A 53 18.55 12.57 64.59
N ALA A 54 19.21 11.51 64.07
CA ALA A 54 20.32 10.70 64.65
C ALA A 54 20.20 9.72 65.86
N ALA A 55 20.61 8.45 65.60
CA ALA A 55 21.35 7.47 66.45
C ALA A 55 20.74 6.99 67.82
N VAL A 56 21.02 5.80 68.41
CA VAL A 56 22.29 5.05 68.63
C VAL A 56 22.08 3.53 68.87
N ALA A 57 23.03 2.70 68.39
CA ALA A 57 23.54 1.35 68.76
C ALA A 57 22.76 0.28 69.58
N GLY A 58 23.11 -1.02 69.39
CA GLY A 58 22.50 -2.14 70.15
C GLY A 58 23.14 -3.55 70.28
N ARG A 59 24.34 -3.87 69.72
CA ARG A 59 25.04 -5.21 69.84
C ARG A 59 24.30 -6.42 69.21
N ALA A 60 24.87 -7.62 68.94
CA ALA A 60 26.25 -8.18 68.80
C ALA A 60 26.14 -9.63 68.24
N ALA A 61 27.17 -10.35 67.79
CA ALA A 61 28.48 -10.06 67.15
C ALA A 61 29.17 -11.39 66.74
N GLY A 62 30.12 -11.35 65.78
CA GLY A 62 31.02 -12.47 65.42
C GLY A 62 30.75 -13.14 64.05
N GLY A 63 31.76 -13.51 63.25
CA GLY A 63 33.21 -13.23 63.39
C GLY A 63 34.08 -13.86 62.28
N GLY A 64 35.23 -13.24 61.98
CA GLY A 64 36.28 -13.73 61.05
C GLY A 64 35.99 -13.54 59.55
N GLY A 65 36.93 -13.16 58.70
CA GLY A 65 38.32 -12.72 58.93
C GLY A 65 39.00 -12.31 57.60
N ALA A 66 39.89 -11.31 57.63
CA ALA A 66 40.59 -10.77 56.45
C ALA A 66 41.91 -10.06 56.88
N LEU A 67 42.54 -9.32 55.94
CA LEU A 67 43.81 -8.54 55.99
C LEU A 67 45.06 -9.30 55.48
N LEU A 68 46.16 -8.67 55.02
CA LEU A 68 46.53 -7.37 54.39
C LEU A 68 47.99 -7.03 54.79
N THR A 69 48.79 -6.51 53.85
CA THR A 69 49.92 -5.56 54.05
C THR A 69 49.99 -4.70 52.77
N ALA A 70 49.97 -3.35 52.83
CA ALA A 70 51.08 -2.40 53.08
C ALA A 70 52.19 -2.42 51.99
N GLY A 71 52.75 -1.30 51.49
CA GLY A 71 52.64 0.13 51.84
C GLY A 71 53.12 1.08 50.70
N PRO A 72 53.29 2.41 50.93
CA PRO A 72 53.18 3.44 49.87
C PRO A 72 54.45 4.28 49.55
N GLY A 73 54.41 5.07 48.45
CA GLY A 73 55.25 6.29 48.29
C GLY A 73 55.39 6.86 46.86
N GLY A 74 55.41 8.21 46.73
CA GLY A 74 56.08 8.93 45.63
C GLY A 74 55.26 9.46 44.42
N GLY A 75 55.73 10.57 43.84
CA GLY A 75 55.35 11.21 42.56
C GLY A 75 56.26 12.44 42.32
N PRO A 76 55.93 13.40 41.43
CA PRO A 76 55.68 13.32 39.99
C PRO A 76 56.83 13.98 39.15
N GLU A 77 56.54 14.52 37.94
CA GLU A 77 57.46 15.13 36.94
C GLU A 77 58.34 14.11 36.14
N GLY A 78 58.84 14.36 34.91
CA GLY A 78 58.58 15.42 33.92
C GLY A 78 59.74 15.64 32.91
N GLY A 79 59.48 15.67 31.58
CA GLY A 79 60.41 16.23 30.57
C GLY A 79 60.94 15.32 29.42
N GLU A 80 61.12 15.93 28.24
CA GLU A 80 61.92 15.51 27.04
C GLU A 80 63.23 16.36 27.00
N PRO A 81 64.36 15.96 26.34
CA PRO A 81 64.55 16.20 24.88
C PRO A 81 65.62 15.39 24.05
N VAL A 82 65.35 15.21 22.75
CA VAL A 82 66.12 15.57 21.49
C VAL A 82 67.67 15.45 21.34
N ASP A 83 68.09 14.93 20.14
CA ASP A 83 69.38 14.97 19.37
C ASP A 83 70.68 14.37 19.98
N ASP A 84 71.74 13.97 19.24
CA ASP A 84 72.21 14.12 17.81
C ASP A 84 72.94 12.79 17.37
N GLY A 85 73.44 12.49 16.14
CA GLY A 85 73.58 13.24 14.88
C GLY A 85 74.42 12.55 13.77
N SER A 86 74.61 13.26 12.65
CA SER A 86 75.52 13.01 11.48
C SER A 86 75.25 11.79 10.55
N GLY A 87 75.43 11.85 9.22
CA GLY A 87 75.64 13.04 8.36
C GLY A 87 75.93 12.76 6.85
N SER A 88 75.43 13.64 5.97
CA SER A 88 75.73 13.81 4.51
C SER A 88 75.23 12.74 3.50
N GLY A 89 74.83 13.09 2.26
CA GLY A 89 74.51 14.44 1.73
C GLY A 89 74.33 14.53 0.18
N GLY A 90 73.45 15.44 -0.28
CA GLY A 90 73.31 15.89 -1.69
C GLY A 90 72.57 14.94 -2.66
N GLY A 91 71.87 15.41 -3.70
CA GLY A 91 71.53 16.77 -4.12
C GLY A 91 70.68 16.79 -5.41
N ALA A 92 69.82 17.80 -5.58
CA ALA A 92 69.00 18.08 -6.78
C ALA A 92 69.50 19.41 -7.43
N PRO A 93 68.88 20.01 -8.48
CA PRO A 93 67.72 19.61 -9.31
C PRO A 93 68.00 19.74 -10.84
N ASP A 94 66.97 19.76 -11.70
CA ASP A 94 66.49 21.01 -12.34
C ASP A 94 65.14 20.81 -13.07
N ALA A 95 64.55 21.88 -13.61
CA ALA A 95 63.24 21.93 -14.24
C ALA A 95 63.27 22.50 -15.67
N GLY A 96 62.16 22.37 -16.41
CA GLY A 96 61.92 23.10 -17.65
C GLY A 96 61.11 22.33 -18.69
N GLY A 97 60.04 22.93 -19.21
CA GLY A 97 59.26 22.35 -20.31
C GLY A 97 58.66 23.42 -21.22
N ARG A 98 58.37 23.08 -22.48
CA ARG A 98 57.58 23.91 -23.41
C ARG A 98 57.04 23.15 -24.63
N LYS A 99 55.74 23.34 -24.87
CA LYS A 99 54.96 23.38 -26.14
C LYS A 99 55.63 22.91 -27.46
N GLY A 100 54.93 22.04 -28.21
CA GLY A 100 55.10 21.89 -29.67
C GLY A 100 54.37 20.67 -30.29
N PRO A 101 53.40 20.84 -31.21
CA PRO A 101 52.68 19.73 -31.88
C PRO A 101 52.97 19.61 -33.39
N LEU A 102 52.70 18.45 -34.01
CA LEU A 102 51.99 18.28 -35.33
C LEU A 102 52.15 16.87 -35.95
N ARG A 103 51.03 16.30 -36.47
CA ARG A 103 50.91 15.34 -37.60
C ARG A 103 51.60 13.94 -37.43
N THR A 104 51.28 12.87 -38.18
CA THR A 104 50.28 12.62 -39.26
C THR A 104 49.70 11.20 -39.13
N GLY A 105 48.70 10.80 -39.95
CA GLY A 105 48.28 9.40 -40.11
C GLY A 105 49.25 8.58 -41.00
N GLY A 106 48.95 7.34 -41.40
CA GLY A 106 47.77 6.49 -41.19
C GLY A 106 47.76 5.28 -42.16
N ALA A 107 46.76 4.39 -42.05
CA ALA A 107 46.63 3.11 -42.80
C ALA A 107 47.73 2.05 -42.46
N GLY A 108 47.58 0.75 -42.75
CA GLY A 108 46.42 0.00 -43.26
C GLY A 108 46.80 -1.44 -43.68
N GLY A 109 45.81 -2.29 -43.98
CA GLY A 109 46.00 -3.71 -44.36
C GLY A 109 45.83 -4.66 -43.16
N LEU A 110 44.83 -5.53 -43.02
CA LEU A 110 44.17 -6.56 -43.88
C LEU A 110 44.69 -7.99 -43.59
N PRO A 111 43.86 -9.06 -43.73
CA PRO A 111 43.97 -10.22 -42.85
C PRO A 111 44.07 -11.59 -43.54
N GLY A 112 44.26 -12.64 -42.73
CA GLY A 112 43.99 -14.04 -43.10
C GLY A 112 44.45 -15.03 -42.02
N ALA A 113 44.14 -16.33 -42.08
CA ALA A 113 43.02 -17.02 -42.76
C ALA A 113 43.03 -18.51 -42.34
N ARG A 114 41.85 -19.16 -42.31
CA ARG A 114 41.62 -20.61 -42.08
C ARG A 114 41.98 -21.08 -40.64
N ALA A 115 41.21 -21.90 -39.93
CA ALA A 115 40.40 -23.09 -40.24
C ALA A 115 41.21 -24.39 -40.34
N GLY A 116 40.94 -25.33 -39.42
CA GLY A 116 41.50 -26.68 -39.35
C GLY A 116 40.77 -27.49 -38.28
N SER A 117 40.47 -28.76 -38.57
CA SER A 117 39.74 -29.71 -37.73
C SER A 117 40.57 -30.98 -37.50
N GLY A 118 40.42 -31.66 -36.36
CA GLY A 118 41.13 -32.92 -36.11
C GLY A 118 40.77 -33.55 -34.76
N ALA A 119 40.26 -34.77 -34.78
CA ALA A 119 39.74 -35.51 -33.65
C ALA A 119 40.80 -36.27 -32.82
N GLY A 120 40.47 -36.55 -31.56
CA GLY A 120 40.68 -37.88 -30.95
C GLY A 120 41.95 -38.10 -30.11
N GLY A 121 41.77 -38.57 -28.87
CA GLY A 121 42.87 -39.03 -28.01
C GLY A 121 42.52 -39.07 -26.52
N ASP A 122 42.08 -40.23 -26.05
CA ASP A 122 41.91 -40.64 -24.63
C ASP A 122 42.71 -41.97 -24.48
N PRO A 123 43.01 -42.53 -23.27
CA PRO A 123 42.65 -42.10 -21.92
C PRO A 123 43.79 -42.13 -20.88
N ALA A 124 43.52 -41.68 -19.63
CA ALA A 124 44.26 -42.09 -18.43
C ALA A 124 43.38 -42.00 -17.16
N HIS A 125 43.45 -43.04 -16.30
CA HIS A 125 42.63 -43.21 -15.08
C HIS A 125 43.40 -42.79 -13.82
N VAL A 126 42.72 -42.12 -12.87
CA VAL A 126 42.91 -42.28 -11.40
C VAL A 126 41.53 -42.12 -10.74
N ASP A 127 41.29 -42.81 -9.63
CA ASP A 127 40.01 -42.91 -8.90
C ASP A 127 39.65 -41.61 -8.13
N GLY A 128 38.40 -41.35 -7.70
CA GLY A 128 37.68 -41.99 -6.58
C GLY A 128 37.79 -41.09 -5.32
N GLU A 129 36.77 -40.79 -4.51
CA GLU A 129 35.36 -41.21 -4.40
C GLU A 129 34.49 -40.01 -3.96
N ALA A 130 33.20 -39.89 -4.34
CA ALA A 130 32.24 -38.96 -3.70
C ALA A 130 30.73 -39.15 -4.01
N VAL A 131 30.27 -40.24 -4.63
CA VAL A 131 28.86 -40.37 -5.08
C VAL A 131 28.23 -41.72 -4.70
N GLN A 132 28.07 -41.99 -3.40
CA GLN A 132 27.21 -43.09 -2.91
C GLN A 132 26.74 -42.88 -1.45
N ALA A 133 26.19 -41.70 -1.12
CA ALA A 133 25.73 -41.38 0.24
C ALA A 133 24.46 -40.51 0.29
N ALA A 134 23.49 -40.76 -0.62
CA ALA A 134 22.20 -40.05 -0.66
C ALA A 134 21.05 -40.89 -1.25
N ARG A 135 21.11 -42.22 -1.10
CA ARG A 135 20.06 -43.17 -1.48
C ARG A 135 19.88 -44.19 -0.37
N ASP A 136 19.08 -43.82 0.63
CA ASP A 136 18.07 -44.65 1.32
C ASP A 136 17.57 -43.93 2.59
N ALA A 137 16.31 -44.20 2.97
CA ALA A 137 15.49 -43.43 3.92
C ALA A 137 15.17 -41.97 3.48
N VAL A 138 13.98 -41.42 3.72
CA VAL A 138 12.87 -41.83 4.61
C VAL A 138 11.56 -42.03 3.84
N HIS A 139 10.81 -43.09 4.19
CA HIS A 139 9.43 -43.32 3.76
C HIS A 139 8.43 -42.53 4.63
N VAL A 140 7.47 -41.83 4.02
CA VAL A 140 6.17 -41.47 4.63
C VAL A 140 5.11 -41.53 3.53
N ASP A 141 3.96 -42.16 3.82
CA ASP A 141 2.95 -42.49 2.81
C ASP A 141 2.12 -41.28 2.32
N VAL A 142 1.68 -41.36 1.07
CA VAL A 142 0.66 -40.50 0.47
C VAL A 142 -0.38 -41.41 -0.20
N PRO A 143 -1.68 -41.33 0.15
CA PRO A 143 -2.70 -42.17 -0.48
C PRO A 143 -3.12 -41.65 -1.86
N ASP A 144 -3.14 -42.54 -2.86
CA ASP A 144 -3.54 -42.25 -4.23
C ASP A 144 -5.05 -41.94 -4.39
N ALA A 145 -5.37 -41.02 -5.30
CA ALA A 145 -6.73 -40.78 -5.78
C ALA A 145 -6.75 -40.14 -7.20
N ALA A 146 -6.44 -40.92 -8.24
CA ALA A 146 -6.32 -40.42 -9.61
C ALA A 146 -7.08 -41.27 -10.68
N HIS A 147 -8.42 -41.22 -10.65
CA HIS A 147 -9.30 -41.66 -11.74
C HIS A 147 -10.66 -40.92 -11.64
N ALA A 148 -11.36 -40.55 -12.71
CA ALA A 148 -11.00 -40.49 -14.13
C ALA A 148 -11.83 -39.40 -14.83
N VAL A 149 -11.35 -38.86 -15.96
CA VAL A 149 -12.13 -37.96 -16.83
C VAL A 149 -12.48 -38.72 -18.11
N GLN A 150 -13.79 -38.82 -18.40
CA GLN A 150 -14.34 -39.27 -19.67
C GLN A 150 -15.35 -38.23 -20.19
N ALA A 151 -15.64 -38.24 -21.49
CA ALA A 151 -16.17 -37.07 -22.19
C ALA A 151 -17.32 -37.38 -23.18
N ALA A 152 -18.06 -36.31 -23.53
CA ALA A 152 -19.03 -36.20 -24.63
C ALA A 152 -20.35 -37.03 -24.48
N PRO A 153 -21.39 -36.78 -25.32
CA PRO A 153 -21.63 -35.67 -26.26
C PRO A 153 -22.97 -34.91 -26.02
N GLU A 154 -23.33 -34.02 -26.95
CA GLU A 154 -24.62 -33.27 -27.01
C GLU A 154 -25.77 -34.08 -27.64
N ALA A 155 -27.05 -33.79 -27.31
CA ALA A 155 -28.20 -33.93 -28.22
C ALA A 155 -29.51 -33.25 -27.72
N ASP A 156 -29.93 -32.22 -28.45
CA ASP A 156 -31.28 -31.86 -28.98
C ASP A 156 -32.63 -32.40 -28.37
N ARG A 157 -33.71 -31.61 -28.59
CA ARG A 157 -35.18 -31.86 -28.44
C ARG A 157 -35.76 -31.82 -27.01
N ALA A 158 -36.91 -31.21 -26.66
CA ALA A 158 -38.09 -30.59 -27.30
C ALA A 158 -39.42 -31.38 -27.12
N ALA A 159 -40.51 -30.61 -26.94
CA ALA A 159 -41.94 -30.98 -26.89
C ALA A 159 -42.55 -31.56 -25.57
N THR A 160 -43.72 -31.01 -25.24
CA THR A 160 -44.82 -31.44 -24.33
C THR A 160 -45.75 -32.48 -25.03
N PRO A 161 -46.93 -32.96 -24.51
CA PRO A 161 -47.70 -32.62 -23.29
C PRO A 161 -48.37 -33.79 -22.46
N ASP A 162 -48.91 -33.41 -21.29
CA ASP A 162 -50.20 -33.85 -20.67
C ASP A 162 -50.48 -35.31 -20.19
N ARG A 163 -51.54 -35.44 -19.36
CA ARG A 163 -52.14 -36.60 -18.65
C ARG A 163 -51.39 -37.06 -17.38
N GLY A 164 -52.02 -37.21 -16.20
CA GLY A 164 -53.38 -36.86 -15.77
C GLY A 164 -54.31 -38.04 -15.48
N VAL A 165 -54.16 -38.69 -14.30
CA VAL A 165 -55.11 -39.66 -13.72
C VAL A 165 -55.16 -39.49 -12.19
N ARG A 166 -56.36 -39.58 -11.59
CA ARG A 166 -56.58 -39.75 -10.14
C ARG A 166 -56.74 -41.22 -9.78
N THR A 167 -56.27 -41.63 -8.60
CA THR A 167 -56.95 -42.68 -7.79
C THR A 167 -56.71 -42.47 -6.30
N ASP A 168 -57.78 -42.30 -5.53
CA ASP A 168 -57.76 -42.49 -4.08
C ASP A 168 -57.70 -43.99 -3.73
N ARG A 169 -56.93 -44.36 -2.69
CA ARG A 169 -57.40 -45.39 -1.75
C ARG A 169 -56.70 -45.29 -0.39
N ALA A 170 -57.49 -45.22 0.67
CA ALA A 170 -57.01 -45.19 2.05
C ALA A 170 -56.83 -46.62 2.60
N VAL A 171 -55.86 -46.79 3.51
CA VAL A 171 -55.72 -47.98 4.35
C VAL A 171 -55.55 -47.53 5.82
N ARG A 172 -56.46 -48.00 6.67
CA ARG A 172 -56.38 -48.07 8.14
C ARG A 172 -55.56 -49.32 8.51
N THR A 173 -54.90 -49.46 9.67
CA THR A 173 -54.96 -48.81 10.99
C THR A 173 -53.63 -49.11 11.71
N ASP A 174 -53.22 -48.32 12.70
CA ASP A 174 -53.06 -48.88 14.06
C ASP A 174 -53.11 -47.82 15.17
N ARG A 175 -53.30 -48.23 16.44
CA ARG A 175 -53.62 -47.30 17.54
C ARG A 175 -53.28 -47.82 18.96
N ALA A 176 -52.30 -47.20 19.61
CA ALA A 176 -52.04 -47.32 21.06
C ALA A 176 -51.60 -45.96 21.67
N PRO A 177 -51.75 -45.70 22.99
CA PRO A 177 -52.00 -44.32 23.46
C PRO A 177 -51.10 -43.78 24.58
N GLY A 178 -51.14 -42.45 24.77
CA GLY A 178 -51.21 -41.84 26.13
C GLY A 178 -50.14 -40.81 26.52
N HIS A 179 -50.43 -39.51 26.35
CA HIS A 179 -50.41 -38.46 27.41
C HIS A 179 -50.86 -37.10 26.82
N PRO A 180 -51.42 -36.16 27.61
CA PRO A 180 -52.01 -34.91 27.11
C PRO A 180 -51.02 -33.73 27.04
N PRO A 181 -51.22 -32.76 26.11
CA PRO A 181 -50.35 -31.59 25.95
C PRO A 181 -50.68 -30.43 26.91
N VAL A 182 -49.66 -29.61 27.21
CA VAL A 182 -49.74 -28.40 28.05
C VAL A 182 -50.22 -27.18 27.21
N PRO A 183 -51.11 -26.31 27.73
CA PRO A 183 -51.60 -25.15 26.98
C PRO A 183 -50.60 -23.98 26.93
N PRO A 184 -50.58 -23.18 25.85
CA PRO A 184 -49.79 -21.95 25.76
C PRO A 184 -50.45 -20.78 26.55
N PRO A 185 -49.66 -19.81 27.03
CA PRO A 185 -50.18 -18.68 27.82
C PRO A 185 -50.92 -17.65 26.97
N ALA A 186 -52.06 -17.18 27.46
CA ALA A 186 -52.85 -16.13 26.82
C ALA A 186 -52.21 -14.74 26.97
N ARG A 187 -52.39 -13.89 25.94
CA ARG A 187 -52.37 -12.43 26.09
C ARG A 187 -53.57 -11.82 25.36
N THR A 188 -54.13 -10.79 25.97
CA THR A 188 -55.38 -10.12 25.56
C THR A 188 -55.17 -9.16 24.38
N ALA A 189 -56.25 -8.88 23.66
CA ALA A 189 -56.25 -8.05 22.45
C ALA A 189 -56.69 -6.61 22.72
N THR A 190 -56.23 -5.69 21.87
CA THR A 190 -56.77 -4.32 21.72
C THR A 190 -56.76 -3.85 20.26
N SER A 191 -57.91 -4.05 19.60
CA SER A 191 -58.48 -3.19 18.54
C SER A 191 -57.60 -2.51 17.47
N ALA A 192 -57.59 -3.10 16.26
CA ALA A 192 -57.99 -2.50 14.96
C ALA A 192 -57.28 -1.23 14.40
N PRO A 193 -57.48 -0.87 13.09
CA PRO A 193 -58.08 -1.61 11.98
C PRO A 193 -57.08 -1.96 10.85
N ALA A 194 -57.52 -2.70 9.82
CA ALA A 194 -56.72 -3.02 8.64
C ALA A 194 -57.22 -2.28 7.37
N PRO A 195 -56.34 -1.86 6.45
CA PRO A 195 -56.71 -1.44 5.10
C PRO A 195 -56.88 -2.64 4.14
N ALA A 196 -57.62 -2.43 3.04
CA ALA A 196 -58.03 -3.48 2.12
C ALA A 196 -56.88 -4.09 1.27
N GLY A 197 -57.13 -5.30 0.74
CA GLY A 197 -56.18 -6.01 -0.13
C GLY A 197 -56.05 -5.40 -1.53
N GLY A 198 -54.89 -5.62 -2.16
CA GLY A 198 -54.57 -5.18 -3.51
C GLY A 198 -54.21 -6.35 -4.44
N ASP A 199 -54.64 -6.24 -5.68
CA ASP A 199 -54.49 -7.22 -6.77
C ASP A 199 -53.02 -7.63 -7.06
N PRO A 200 -52.68 -8.94 -7.13
CA PRO A 200 -51.33 -9.43 -7.48
C PRO A 200 -51.04 -9.37 -8.99
N GLY A 201 -51.33 -8.24 -9.64
CA GLY A 201 -51.42 -8.12 -11.10
C GLY A 201 -50.57 -7.03 -11.78
N ARG A 202 -49.72 -6.29 -11.07
CA ARG A 202 -48.94 -5.16 -11.66
C ARG A 202 -47.42 -5.23 -11.44
N PRO A 203 -46.59 -5.00 -12.49
CA PRO A 203 -45.16 -4.75 -12.32
C PRO A 203 -44.91 -3.38 -11.68
N THR A 204 -43.89 -3.29 -10.82
CA THR A 204 -43.45 -2.03 -10.20
C THR A 204 -42.90 -1.06 -11.26
N ALA A 205 -43.45 0.17 -11.31
CA ALA A 205 -42.99 1.21 -12.23
C ALA A 205 -41.52 1.61 -11.98
N PRO A 206 -40.76 2.01 -13.03
CA PRO A 206 -39.42 2.52 -12.86
C PRO A 206 -39.41 3.84 -12.08
N HIS A 207 -38.35 4.08 -11.29
CA HIS A 207 -38.20 5.31 -10.53
C HIS A 207 -38.02 6.52 -11.44
N SER A 208 -39.04 7.40 -11.48
CA SER A 208 -38.95 8.71 -12.10
C SER A 208 -37.89 9.57 -11.39
N TYR A 209 -36.99 10.18 -12.17
CA TYR A 209 -36.13 11.25 -11.68
C TYR A 209 -36.98 12.51 -11.48
N GLY A 210 -37.55 12.66 -10.29
CA GLY A 210 -38.38 13.82 -9.93
C GLY A 210 -37.61 15.14 -10.03
N THR A 211 -38.06 16.02 -10.92
CA THR A 211 -37.61 17.40 -11.07
C THR A 211 -38.57 18.33 -10.33
N GLU A 212 -38.31 18.59 -9.04
CA GLU A 212 -39.09 19.56 -8.25
C GLU A 212 -38.25 20.17 -7.11
N ASP A 213 -38.77 21.21 -6.46
CA ASP A 213 -38.12 22.04 -5.42
C ASP A 213 -36.88 22.86 -5.86
N SER A 214 -37.09 23.75 -6.83
CA SER A 214 -36.16 24.84 -7.16
C SER A 214 -36.16 25.99 -6.13
N VAL A 215 -35.73 25.71 -4.89
CA VAL A 215 -35.23 26.76 -3.99
C VAL A 215 -33.70 26.73 -4.06
N PRO A 216 -33.02 27.83 -4.46
CA PRO A 216 -31.56 27.88 -4.53
C PRO A 216 -30.95 27.97 -3.12
N ARG A 217 -31.00 26.85 -2.38
CA ARG A 217 -30.25 26.69 -1.13
C ARG A 217 -28.77 26.85 -1.48
N LEU A 218 -28.12 27.84 -0.86
CA LEU A 218 -26.67 28.05 -1.01
C LEU A 218 -25.93 26.71 -0.86
N PRO A 219 -25.01 26.36 -1.77
CA PRO A 219 -24.34 25.07 -1.74
C PRO A 219 -23.61 24.95 -0.41
N SER A 220 -24.01 23.98 0.41
CA SER A 220 -23.42 23.82 1.73
C SER A 220 -21.92 23.56 1.56
N LEU A 221 -21.09 24.39 2.21
CA LEU A 221 -19.63 24.28 2.09
C LEU A 221 -19.10 23.04 2.87
N VAL A 222 -19.91 22.48 3.77
CA VAL A 222 -19.54 21.38 4.68
C VAL A 222 -18.98 20.13 3.96
N PRO A 223 -19.55 19.60 2.86
CA PRO A 223 -18.97 18.45 2.16
C PRO A 223 -17.62 18.76 1.50
N TRP A 224 -17.38 20.02 1.14
CA TRP A 224 -16.13 20.49 0.54
C TRP A 224 -14.99 20.68 1.57
N LEU A 225 -15.29 20.71 2.88
CA LEU A 225 -14.27 20.66 3.93
C LEU A 225 -13.40 19.37 3.84
N GLY A 226 -13.90 18.33 3.18
CA GLY A 226 -13.13 17.14 2.81
C GLY A 226 -11.87 17.43 1.98
N LEU A 227 -11.77 18.62 1.35
CA LEU A 227 -10.59 19.06 0.59
C LEU A 227 -9.49 19.72 1.45
N VAL A 228 -9.74 20.08 2.72
CA VAL A 228 -8.75 20.80 3.53
C VAL A 228 -7.46 19.99 3.71
N SER A 229 -7.55 18.73 4.15
CA SER A 229 -6.38 17.86 4.31
C SER A 229 -5.64 17.54 3.01
N PRO A 230 -6.28 17.07 1.91
CA PRO A 230 -5.54 16.73 0.69
C PRO A 230 -4.89 17.95 0.02
N LEU A 231 -5.53 19.13 0.08
CA LEU A 231 -4.91 20.36 -0.40
C LEU A 231 -3.72 20.77 0.48
N ALA A 232 -3.84 20.68 1.82
CA ALA A 232 -2.72 20.95 2.72
C ALA A 232 -1.54 20.00 2.51
N ILE A 233 -1.80 18.70 2.32
CA ILE A 233 -0.76 17.71 1.99
C ILE A 233 -0.10 18.04 0.65
N LEU A 234 -0.89 18.42 -0.37
CA LEU A 234 -0.38 18.81 -1.68
C LEU A 234 0.47 20.08 -1.62
N THR A 235 0.06 21.10 -0.87
CA THR A 235 0.85 22.34 -0.70
C THR A 235 2.14 22.10 0.09
N CYS A 236 2.09 21.31 1.16
CA CYS A 236 3.31 20.95 1.89
C CYS A 236 4.26 20.12 1.02
N GLY A 237 3.75 19.15 0.27
CA GLY A 237 4.53 18.40 -0.73
C GLY A 237 5.15 19.31 -1.78
N ALA A 238 4.42 20.32 -2.27
CA ALA A 238 4.92 21.28 -3.26
C ALA A 238 6.01 22.22 -2.72
N VAL A 239 5.89 22.71 -1.49
CA VAL A 239 6.94 23.52 -0.84
C VAL A 239 8.20 22.68 -0.64
N LEU A 240 8.08 21.49 -0.04
CA LEU A 240 9.19 20.57 0.18
C LEU A 240 9.85 20.13 -1.16
N ALA A 241 9.06 19.99 -2.23
CA ALA A 241 9.55 19.71 -3.57
C ALA A 241 10.37 20.86 -4.20
N THR A 242 10.22 22.09 -3.74
CA THR A 242 11.06 23.22 -4.16
C THR A 242 12.29 23.44 -3.27
N GLU A 243 12.20 23.09 -1.97
CA GLU A 243 13.28 23.32 -1.01
C GLU A 243 14.30 22.17 -0.93
N LEU A 244 13.85 20.91 -1.03
CA LEU A 244 14.70 19.74 -0.78
C LEU A 244 15.61 19.25 -1.92
N PRO A 245 15.42 19.56 -3.23
CA PRO A 245 16.34 19.14 -4.30
C PRO A 245 17.75 19.75 -4.18
N GLY A 246 18.63 19.09 -3.41
CA GLY A 246 20.00 19.53 -3.12
C GLY A 246 20.18 20.19 -1.76
N ALA A 247 19.16 20.18 -0.89
CA ALA A 247 19.27 20.65 0.49
C ALA A 247 19.39 19.48 1.48
N ALA A 248 19.80 19.79 2.72
CA ALA A 248 19.81 18.83 3.81
C ALA A 248 18.37 18.38 4.17
N PRO A 249 18.18 17.13 4.62
CA PRO A 249 16.87 16.64 5.04
C PRO A 249 16.38 17.41 6.28
N LEU A 250 15.10 17.78 6.29
CA LEU A 250 14.46 18.39 7.45
C LEU A 250 14.00 17.31 8.43
N THR A 251 14.27 17.47 9.72
CA THR A 251 13.84 16.54 10.79
C THR A 251 12.92 17.22 11.79
N ALA A 252 11.99 16.45 12.38
CA ALA A 252 11.03 16.93 13.36
C ALA A 252 10.71 15.86 14.42
N CYS A 253 10.30 16.30 15.60
CA CYS A 253 10.04 15.43 16.76
C CYS A 253 11.25 14.54 17.13
N GLY A 254 12.46 15.11 17.11
CA GLY A 254 13.71 14.35 17.22
C GLY A 254 14.06 13.67 15.89
N PRO A 255 14.61 12.44 15.90
CA PRO A 255 14.88 11.68 14.68
C PRO A 255 13.63 10.98 14.10
N LEU A 256 12.46 11.07 14.75
CA LEU A 256 11.29 10.27 14.39
C LEU A 256 10.66 10.62 13.04
N LEU A 257 10.66 11.92 12.67
CA LEU A 257 10.08 12.41 11.42
C LEU A 257 11.14 13.09 10.55
N ARG A 258 11.07 12.85 9.23
CA ARG A 258 12.05 13.29 8.23
C ARG A 258 11.39 13.62 6.90
N ALA A 259 11.74 14.79 6.35
CA ALA A 259 11.44 15.19 4.98
C ALA A 259 12.72 15.27 4.14
N ASP A 260 12.81 14.39 3.16
CA ASP A 260 13.79 14.35 2.08
C ASP A 260 13.09 14.29 0.71
N ALA A 261 13.85 14.17 -0.38
CA ALA A 261 13.32 14.14 -1.75
C ALA A 261 12.26 13.03 -1.97
N LEU A 262 12.42 11.87 -1.33
CA LEU A 262 11.46 10.77 -1.41
C LEU A 262 10.17 11.11 -0.64
N THR A 263 10.30 11.63 0.59
CA THR A 263 9.14 12.13 1.37
C THR A 263 8.35 13.18 0.59
N ALA A 264 9.03 14.18 -0.01
CA ALA A 264 8.36 15.22 -0.79
C ALA A 264 7.62 14.67 -2.02
N TRP A 265 8.26 13.74 -2.77
CA TRP A 265 7.62 13.11 -3.92
C TRP A 265 6.36 12.31 -3.53
N ILE A 266 6.45 11.46 -2.50
CA ILE A 266 5.29 10.63 -2.12
C ILE A 266 4.20 11.51 -1.47
N LEU A 267 4.53 12.59 -0.74
CA LEU A 267 3.53 13.56 -0.25
C LEU A 267 2.81 14.29 -1.41
N LEU A 268 3.52 14.66 -2.50
CA LEU A 268 2.87 15.17 -3.71
C LEU A 268 1.88 14.16 -4.29
N VAL A 269 2.25 12.88 -4.38
CA VAL A 269 1.36 11.81 -4.87
C VAL A 269 0.14 11.65 -3.95
N VAL A 270 0.33 11.60 -2.62
CA VAL A 270 -0.78 11.54 -1.64
C VAL A 270 -1.72 12.73 -1.82
N GLY A 271 -1.19 13.96 -1.85
CA GLY A 271 -1.98 15.18 -1.99
C GLY A 271 -2.76 15.26 -3.30
N ALA A 272 -2.14 14.90 -4.43
CA ALA A 272 -2.77 14.95 -5.75
C ALA A 272 -3.86 13.88 -5.90
N VAL A 273 -3.57 12.62 -5.56
CA VAL A 273 -4.52 11.50 -5.58
C VAL A 273 -5.71 11.78 -4.65
N ALA A 274 -5.43 12.25 -3.43
CA ALA A 274 -6.46 12.55 -2.46
C ALA A 274 -7.29 13.79 -2.82
N THR A 275 -6.74 14.77 -3.53
CA THR A 275 -7.51 15.90 -4.05
C THR A 275 -8.56 15.43 -5.06
N VAL A 276 -8.19 14.56 -6.01
CA VAL A 276 -9.14 13.97 -6.98
C VAL A 276 -10.23 13.14 -6.25
N ALA A 277 -9.84 12.29 -5.30
CA ALA A 277 -10.77 11.44 -4.56
C ALA A 277 -11.73 12.24 -3.65
N CYS A 278 -11.21 13.16 -2.84
CA CYS A 278 -12.03 13.99 -1.95
C CYS A 278 -12.94 14.96 -2.73
N ALA A 279 -12.50 15.50 -3.87
CA ALA A 279 -13.37 16.33 -4.72
C ALA A 279 -14.56 15.55 -5.31
N ALA A 280 -14.43 14.23 -5.52
CA ALA A 280 -15.53 13.36 -5.93
C ALA A 280 -16.47 12.95 -4.78
N THR A 281 -16.09 13.18 -3.51
CA THR A 281 -16.86 12.78 -2.32
C THR A 281 -18.23 13.47 -2.18
N PRO A 282 -18.39 14.79 -2.39
CA PRO A 282 -19.70 15.45 -2.33
C PRO A 282 -20.73 14.81 -3.28
N ALA A 283 -20.33 14.54 -4.52
CA ALA A 283 -21.19 13.89 -5.52
C ALA A 283 -21.49 12.41 -5.20
N HIS A 284 -20.69 11.77 -4.34
CA HIS A 284 -20.91 10.42 -3.86
C HIS A 284 -21.89 10.38 -2.68
N LEU A 285 -21.64 11.19 -1.63
CA LEU A 285 -22.47 11.23 -0.43
C LEU A 285 -23.88 11.78 -0.71
N ALA A 286 -24.03 12.74 -1.63
CA ALA A 286 -25.34 13.24 -2.07
C ALA A 286 -26.21 12.16 -2.74
N HIS A 287 -25.61 11.08 -3.25
CA HIS A 287 -26.31 9.93 -3.81
C HIS A 287 -26.58 8.84 -2.78
N GLU A 288 -25.61 8.48 -1.92
CA GLU A 288 -25.85 7.47 -0.86
C GLU A 288 -26.78 7.99 0.25
N ARG A 289 -26.99 9.31 0.35
CA ARG A 289 -27.86 9.99 1.33
C ARG A 289 -27.69 9.46 2.77
N PRO A 290 -26.46 9.31 3.28
CA PRO A 290 -26.22 8.76 4.63
C PRO A 290 -26.71 9.71 5.72
N ASP A 291 -26.97 9.17 6.91
CA ASP A 291 -27.30 9.98 8.08
C ASP A 291 -26.15 10.96 8.44
N PRO A 292 -26.42 12.12 9.08
CA PRO A 292 -25.38 13.11 9.37
C PRO A 292 -24.22 12.60 10.25
N ALA A 293 -24.42 11.55 11.06
CA ALA A 293 -23.35 10.90 11.81
C ALA A 293 -22.59 9.87 10.97
N ALA A 294 -23.21 9.19 10.00
CA ALA A 294 -22.51 8.38 9.00
C ALA A 294 -21.65 9.23 8.06
N ALA A 295 -22.17 10.36 7.57
CA ALA A 295 -21.41 11.34 6.80
C ALA A 295 -20.20 11.86 7.58
N ARG A 296 -20.41 12.30 8.84
CA ARG A 296 -19.31 12.75 9.72
C ARG A 296 -18.28 11.66 9.98
N ARG A 297 -18.70 10.41 10.25
CA ARG A 297 -17.79 9.26 10.42
C ARG A 297 -16.99 8.97 9.15
N TYR A 298 -17.61 9.02 7.98
CA TYR A 298 -16.92 8.87 6.69
C TYR A 298 -15.80 9.91 6.54
N HIS A 299 -16.12 11.20 6.73
CA HIS A 299 -15.12 12.26 6.63
C HIS A 299 -13.99 12.08 7.66
N LEU A 300 -14.31 11.85 8.93
CA LEU A 300 -13.30 11.62 9.98
C LEU A 300 -12.36 10.46 9.65
N LEU A 301 -12.90 9.33 9.15
CA LEU A 301 -12.10 8.18 8.73
C LEU A 301 -11.24 8.49 7.49
N VAL A 302 -11.75 9.24 6.50
CA VAL A 302 -10.94 9.68 5.35
C VAL A 302 -9.80 10.61 5.80
N HIS A 303 -10.05 11.60 6.66
CA HIS A 303 -9.00 12.47 7.18
C HIS A 303 -7.98 11.70 8.04
N ALA A 304 -8.41 10.74 8.86
CA ALA A 304 -7.51 9.88 9.62
C ALA A 304 -6.67 8.95 8.72
N PHE A 305 -7.23 8.47 7.60
CA PHE A 305 -6.53 7.64 6.62
C PHE A 305 -5.46 8.45 5.88
N LEU A 306 -5.77 9.69 5.47
CA LEU A 306 -4.78 10.61 4.90
C LEU A 306 -3.67 10.94 5.91
N ALA A 307 -4.01 11.23 7.16
CA ALA A 307 -3.04 11.50 8.21
C ALA A 307 -2.10 10.30 8.47
N ALA A 308 -2.65 9.09 8.57
CA ALA A 308 -1.85 7.87 8.75
C ALA A 308 -0.89 7.61 7.56
N MET A 309 -1.34 7.85 6.33
CA MET A 309 -0.44 7.78 5.15
C MET A 309 0.64 8.86 5.19
N SER A 310 0.31 10.11 5.51
CA SER A 310 1.31 11.18 5.64
C SER A 310 2.35 10.89 6.74
N VAL A 311 1.94 10.35 7.89
CA VAL A 311 2.88 9.95 8.96
C VAL A 311 3.77 8.79 8.49
N ALA A 312 3.24 7.79 7.79
CA ALA A 312 4.06 6.70 7.23
C ALA A 312 5.13 7.24 6.26
N VAL A 313 4.78 8.19 5.40
CA VAL A 313 5.74 8.82 4.48
C VAL A 313 6.78 9.65 5.23
N LEU A 314 6.37 10.41 6.25
CA LEU A 314 7.26 11.24 7.08
C LEU A 314 8.12 10.46 8.09
N ALA A 315 7.81 9.19 8.40
CA ALA A 315 8.52 8.44 9.43
C ALA A 315 9.96 8.07 9.03
N ALA A 316 10.96 8.58 9.76
CA ALA A 316 12.35 8.13 9.67
C ALA A 316 12.58 6.86 10.50
N ASP A 317 11.91 6.78 11.66
CA ASP A 317 11.89 5.58 12.49
C ASP A 317 11.03 4.48 11.83
N LEU A 318 11.64 3.31 11.62
CA LEU A 318 11.01 2.16 10.96
C LEU A 318 9.85 1.55 11.77
N GLY A 319 9.84 1.70 13.09
CA GLY A 319 8.72 1.34 13.97
C GLY A 319 7.56 2.32 13.85
N VAL A 320 7.81 3.63 13.77
CA VAL A 320 6.78 4.66 13.49
C VAL A 320 6.19 4.46 12.10
N LEU A 321 7.02 4.15 11.09
CA LEU A 321 6.57 3.75 9.75
C LEU A 321 5.62 2.55 9.83
N TRP A 322 5.99 1.51 10.58
CA TRP A 322 5.17 0.32 10.79
C TRP A 322 3.82 0.66 11.45
N VAL A 323 3.82 1.39 12.58
CA VAL A 323 2.60 1.81 13.29
C VAL A 323 1.68 2.61 12.39
N ALA A 324 2.24 3.56 11.61
CA ALA A 324 1.46 4.39 10.70
C ALA A 324 0.84 3.58 9.55
N VAL A 325 1.59 2.62 8.98
CA VAL A 325 1.06 1.72 7.95
C VAL A 325 -0.04 0.80 8.51
N GLU A 326 0.06 0.28 9.73
CA GLU A 326 -1.03 -0.50 10.33
C GLU A 326 -2.23 0.37 10.73
N ALA A 327 -2.01 1.62 11.14
CA ALA A 327 -3.11 2.57 11.34
C ALA A 327 -3.93 2.78 10.05
N THR A 328 -3.31 2.74 8.86
CA THR A 328 -4.07 2.73 7.60
C THR A 328 -4.91 1.45 7.42
N THR A 329 -4.48 0.29 7.94
CA THR A 329 -5.28 -0.96 7.93
C THR A 329 -6.54 -0.76 8.74
N LEU A 330 -6.38 -0.38 10.01
CA LEU A 330 -7.48 -0.22 10.97
C LEU A 330 -8.51 0.82 10.50
N VAL A 331 -8.06 2.00 10.07
CA VAL A 331 -8.97 3.06 9.59
C VAL A 331 -9.68 2.66 8.30
N THR A 332 -8.96 2.04 7.35
CA THR A 332 -9.53 1.66 6.05
C THR A 332 -10.52 0.50 6.17
N ALA A 333 -10.37 -0.39 7.16
CA ALA A 333 -11.35 -1.47 7.41
C ALA A 333 -12.76 -0.91 7.69
N PHE A 334 -12.87 0.18 8.45
CA PHE A 334 -14.15 0.86 8.69
C PHE A 334 -14.70 1.58 7.45
N LEU A 335 -13.82 2.02 6.53
CA LEU A 335 -14.21 2.62 5.24
C LEU A 335 -14.68 1.56 4.23
N VAL A 336 -14.02 0.40 4.15
CA VAL A 336 -14.46 -0.75 3.34
C VAL A 336 -15.80 -1.29 3.86
N GLY A 337 -15.94 -1.40 5.18
CA GLY A 337 -17.15 -1.84 5.86
C GLY A 337 -18.28 -0.79 5.94
N HIS A 338 -18.11 0.41 5.36
CA HIS A 338 -19.01 1.56 5.55
C HIS A 338 -20.50 1.23 5.30
N ARG A 339 -20.77 0.46 4.23
CA ARG A 339 -22.13 0.08 3.80
C ARG A 339 -22.79 -1.01 4.66
N ARG A 340 -22.06 -1.64 5.58
CA ARG A 340 -22.55 -2.64 6.57
C ARG A 340 -23.33 -3.83 5.98
N THR A 341 -23.16 -4.14 4.70
CA THR A 341 -23.71 -5.36 4.10
C THR A 341 -22.85 -6.57 4.46
N ARG A 342 -23.40 -7.79 4.38
CA ARG A 342 -22.62 -9.03 4.58
C ARG A 342 -21.35 -9.04 3.73
N ALA A 343 -21.46 -8.66 2.46
CA ALA A 343 -20.32 -8.59 1.53
C ALA A 343 -19.29 -7.51 1.94
N SER A 344 -19.71 -6.31 2.35
CA SER A 344 -18.75 -5.27 2.78
C SER A 344 -18.07 -5.59 4.11
N VAL A 345 -18.77 -6.28 5.02
CA VAL A 345 -18.19 -6.76 6.28
C VAL A 345 -17.21 -7.91 6.02
N GLU A 346 -17.54 -8.87 5.15
CA GLU A 346 -16.65 -9.95 4.74
C GLU A 346 -15.38 -9.42 4.05
N ALA A 347 -15.52 -8.45 3.14
CA ALA A 347 -14.39 -7.82 2.47
C ALA A 347 -13.51 -7.00 3.43
N ALA A 348 -14.11 -6.30 4.40
CA ALA A 348 -13.38 -5.59 5.45
C ALA A 348 -12.63 -6.57 6.38
N TRP A 349 -13.25 -7.69 6.74
CA TRP A 349 -12.62 -8.74 7.56
C TRP A 349 -11.45 -9.40 6.84
N LYS A 350 -11.62 -9.80 5.57
CA LYS A 350 -10.54 -10.31 4.70
C LYS A 350 -9.39 -9.33 4.59
N TYR A 351 -9.69 -8.03 4.41
CA TYR A 351 -8.69 -6.96 4.37
C TYR A 351 -7.90 -6.87 5.68
N THR A 352 -8.57 -6.73 6.83
CA THR A 352 -7.88 -6.66 8.12
C THR A 352 -7.04 -7.90 8.37
N VAL A 353 -7.62 -9.11 8.26
CA VAL A 353 -6.89 -10.35 8.57
C VAL A 353 -5.65 -10.52 7.69
N ILE A 354 -5.75 -10.32 6.37
CA ILE A 354 -4.62 -10.56 5.47
C ILE A 354 -3.57 -9.43 5.57
N CYS A 355 -3.99 -8.15 5.66
CA CYS A 355 -3.05 -7.05 5.80
C CYS A 355 -2.39 -6.99 7.17
N SER A 356 -3.13 -7.16 8.27
CA SER A 356 -2.56 -7.15 9.62
C SER A 356 -1.66 -8.36 9.86
N ALA A 357 -1.96 -9.54 9.29
CA ALA A 357 -1.06 -10.69 9.34
C ALA A 357 0.24 -10.45 8.54
N GLY A 358 0.15 -9.88 7.33
CA GLY A 358 1.33 -9.48 6.57
C GLY A 358 2.16 -8.43 7.33
N ILE A 359 1.52 -7.38 7.83
CA ILE A 359 2.19 -6.32 8.58
C ILE A 359 2.76 -6.84 9.92
N ALA A 360 2.18 -7.86 10.56
CA ALA A 360 2.80 -8.55 11.69
C ALA A 360 4.10 -9.30 11.34
N LEU A 361 4.20 -9.89 10.13
CA LEU A 361 5.47 -10.44 9.63
C LEU A 361 6.49 -9.32 9.40
N ALA A 362 6.06 -8.18 8.85
CA ALA A 362 6.92 -7.00 8.75
C ALA A 362 7.38 -6.49 10.12
N LEU A 363 6.55 -6.53 11.18
CA LEU A 363 6.97 -6.19 12.54
C LEU A 363 8.10 -7.08 13.03
N LEU A 364 7.98 -8.40 12.84
CA LEU A 364 9.02 -9.36 13.21
C LEU A 364 10.33 -9.05 12.47
N GLY A 365 10.25 -8.73 11.18
CA GLY A 365 11.41 -8.25 10.41
C GLY A 365 12.00 -6.94 10.95
N THR A 366 11.17 -5.95 11.30
CA THR A 366 11.64 -4.69 11.93
C THR A 366 12.33 -4.94 13.28
N VAL A 367 11.81 -5.86 14.10
CA VAL A 367 12.43 -6.27 15.38
C VAL A 367 13.76 -6.98 15.15
N LEU A 368 13.90 -7.78 14.09
CA LEU A 368 15.18 -8.41 13.72
C LEU A 368 16.21 -7.40 13.18
N ILE A 369 15.80 -6.38 12.42
CA ILE A 369 16.68 -5.26 12.04
C ILE A 369 17.14 -4.49 13.28
N TYR A 370 16.25 -4.18 14.22
CA TYR A 370 16.60 -3.55 15.49
C TYR A 370 17.61 -4.40 16.28
N TYR A 371 17.37 -5.72 16.39
CA TYR A 371 18.30 -6.63 17.05
C TYR A 371 19.69 -6.61 16.38
N ALA A 372 19.76 -6.75 15.05
CA ALA A 372 21.02 -6.67 14.31
C ALA A 372 21.74 -5.32 14.55
N ALA A 373 21.00 -4.21 14.56
CA ALA A 373 21.55 -2.88 14.82
C ALA A 373 22.09 -2.72 16.26
N ARG A 374 21.40 -3.27 17.27
CA ARG A 374 21.89 -3.23 18.66
C ARG A 374 23.14 -4.08 18.85
N GLN A 375 23.21 -5.25 18.21
CA GLN A 375 24.42 -6.10 18.21
C GLN A 375 25.58 -5.44 17.43
N ALA A 376 25.29 -4.71 16.37
CA ALA A 376 26.24 -3.86 15.63
C ALA A 376 26.73 -2.62 16.41
N GLY A 377 26.29 -2.43 17.67
CA GLY A 377 26.65 -1.30 18.52
C GLY A 377 25.93 0.01 18.20
N VAL A 378 24.90 0.01 17.34
CA VAL A 378 24.10 1.21 17.04
C VAL A 378 23.33 1.61 18.30
N PRO A 379 23.40 2.89 18.75
CA PRO A 379 22.65 3.37 19.91
C PRO A 379 21.14 3.15 19.77
N GLU A 380 20.48 2.82 20.87
CA GLU A 380 19.05 2.46 20.90
C GLU A 380 18.15 3.50 20.22
N ALA A 381 18.35 4.79 20.50
CA ALA A 381 17.60 5.90 19.92
C ALA A 381 17.82 6.11 18.40
N ALA A 382 18.72 5.35 17.77
CA ALA A 382 18.98 5.38 16.33
C ALA A 382 18.92 3.98 15.66
N ALA A 383 18.68 2.91 16.43
CA ALA A 383 18.63 1.53 15.94
C ALA A 383 17.37 1.19 15.11
N LEU A 384 16.47 2.17 14.92
CA LEU A 384 15.35 2.14 13.98
C LEU A 384 15.35 3.30 12.98
N ASP A 385 16.31 4.24 13.02
CA ASP A 385 16.42 5.29 11.98
C ASP A 385 16.95 4.68 10.69
N TRP A 386 16.15 4.71 9.62
CA TRP A 386 16.51 4.03 8.38
C TRP A 386 17.79 4.58 7.75
N THR A 387 18.11 5.87 7.93
CA THR A 387 19.36 6.45 7.41
C THR A 387 20.61 6.04 8.20
N THR A 388 20.52 5.96 9.53
CA THR A 388 21.60 5.46 10.39
C THR A 388 21.86 3.98 10.13
N LEU A 389 20.79 3.19 9.92
CA LEU A 389 20.89 1.77 9.55
C LEU A 389 21.56 1.58 8.19
N ALA A 390 21.22 2.38 7.17
CA ALA A 390 21.90 2.34 5.87
C ALA A 390 23.37 2.77 5.97
N ALA A 391 23.68 3.80 6.77
CA ALA A 391 25.05 4.30 6.99
C ALA A 391 25.91 3.43 7.95
N ARG A 392 25.34 2.37 8.53
CA ARG A 392 26.01 1.36 9.38
C ARG A 392 25.76 -0.07 8.91
N ALA A 393 25.31 -0.22 7.66
CA ALA A 393 24.92 -1.51 7.09
C ALA A 393 26.10 -2.50 6.99
N ASP A 394 27.33 -1.99 6.95
CA ASP A 394 28.61 -2.73 7.04
C ASP A 394 28.75 -3.59 8.31
N ARG A 395 27.94 -3.32 9.34
CA ARG A 395 28.02 -3.95 10.67
C ARG A 395 26.81 -4.82 11.02
N LEU A 396 25.76 -4.78 10.20
CA LEU A 396 24.56 -5.56 10.45
C LEU A 396 24.83 -7.03 10.13
N ASP A 397 24.41 -7.94 11.02
CA ASP A 397 24.55 -9.38 10.78
C ASP A 397 23.86 -9.78 9.46
N PRO A 398 24.57 -10.37 8.48
CA PRO A 398 24.01 -10.62 7.16
C PRO A 398 22.84 -11.60 7.15
N ASP A 399 22.80 -12.61 8.02
CA ASP A 399 21.78 -13.65 7.97
C ASP A 399 20.53 -13.29 8.78
N VAL A 400 20.68 -12.58 9.90
CA VAL A 400 19.58 -11.88 10.56
C VAL A 400 18.97 -10.85 9.61
N THR A 401 19.79 -10.05 8.91
CA THR A 401 19.30 -9.05 7.95
C THR A 401 18.61 -9.70 6.77
N ARG A 402 19.12 -10.82 6.24
CA ARG A 402 18.50 -11.62 5.18
C ARG A 402 17.10 -12.10 5.59
N LEU A 403 16.98 -12.74 6.77
CA LEU A 403 15.70 -13.20 7.31
C LEU A 403 14.72 -12.03 7.53
N ALA A 404 15.20 -10.95 8.16
CA ALA A 404 14.41 -9.76 8.45
C ALA A 404 13.82 -9.12 7.18
N VAL A 405 14.65 -8.95 6.15
CA VAL A 405 14.26 -8.36 4.86
C VAL A 405 13.28 -9.28 4.11
N GLY A 406 13.44 -10.61 4.17
CA GLY A 406 12.46 -11.55 3.63
C GLY A 406 11.07 -11.39 4.25
N LEU A 407 11.00 -11.26 5.58
CA LEU A 407 9.74 -11.03 6.31
C LEU A 407 9.13 -9.65 6.01
N VAL A 408 9.95 -8.61 5.90
CA VAL A 408 9.54 -7.25 5.50
C VAL A 408 9.00 -7.22 4.07
N VAL A 409 9.67 -7.88 3.11
CA VAL A 409 9.20 -7.99 1.70
C VAL A 409 7.85 -8.69 1.64
N LEU A 410 7.67 -9.80 2.37
CA LEU A 410 6.39 -10.50 2.42
C LEU A 410 5.29 -9.65 3.07
N GLY A 411 5.60 -8.93 4.14
CA GLY A 411 4.63 -8.15 4.92
C GLY A 411 4.20 -6.83 4.29
N PHE A 412 5.15 -5.97 3.91
CA PHE A 412 4.85 -4.77 3.14
C PHE A 412 4.37 -5.12 1.73
N GLY A 413 4.84 -6.23 1.14
CA GLY A 413 4.33 -6.77 -0.12
C GLY A 413 2.84 -7.12 -0.05
N ALA A 414 2.38 -7.80 1.01
CA ALA A 414 0.96 -8.05 1.25
C ALA A 414 0.14 -6.75 1.27
N LYS A 415 0.67 -5.72 1.94
CA LYS A 415 0.04 -4.38 2.05
C LYS A 415 0.07 -3.60 0.73
N ALA A 416 1.09 -3.79 -0.10
CA ALA A 416 1.21 -3.28 -1.46
C ALA A 416 0.45 -4.12 -2.51
N GLY A 417 -0.26 -5.19 -2.10
CA GLY A 417 -1.07 -6.03 -2.99
C GLY A 417 -0.27 -7.02 -3.84
N LEU A 418 1.00 -7.28 -3.51
CA LEU A 418 1.83 -8.27 -4.18
C LEU A 418 1.42 -9.71 -3.82
N ALA A 419 1.66 -10.63 -4.75
CA ALA A 419 1.53 -12.06 -4.51
C ALA A 419 2.61 -12.58 -3.54
N PRO A 420 2.32 -13.59 -2.69
CA PRO A 420 1.08 -14.36 -2.67
C PRO A 420 -0.09 -13.69 -1.92
N LEU A 421 0.16 -12.78 -0.97
CA LEU A 421 -0.84 -12.24 -0.02
C LEU A 421 -1.78 -11.14 -0.58
N HIS A 422 -2.04 -11.17 -1.88
CA HIS A 422 -2.82 -10.18 -2.65
C HIS A 422 -4.35 -10.31 -2.52
N ALA A 423 -4.87 -11.43 -2.01
CA ALA A 423 -6.26 -11.85 -2.21
C ALA A 423 -7.33 -10.91 -1.62
N TRP A 424 -6.96 -10.05 -0.66
CA TRP A 424 -7.83 -9.02 -0.09
C TRP A 424 -8.21 -7.91 -1.08
N LEU A 425 -7.30 -7.57 -1.99
CA LEU A 425 -7.36 -6.37 -2.81
C LEU A 425 -8.61 -6.27 -3.70
N PRO A 426 -8.97 -7.30 -4.52
CA PRO A 426 -10.18 -7.23 -5.36
C PRO A 426 -11.48 -7.26 -4.54
N ASP A 427 -11.49 -7.93 -3.39
CA ASP A 427 -12.66 -8.02 -2.50
C ASP A 427 -12.93 -6.66 -1.87
N ALA A 428 -11.93 -6.05 -1.21
CA ALA A 428 -12.01 -4.74 -0.59
C ALA A 428 -12.45 -3.65 -1.60
N HIS A 429 -11.80 -3.59 -2.77
CA HIS A 429 -12.13 -2.61 -3.81
C HIS A 429 -13.54 -2.74 -4.38
N SER A 430 -14.09 -3.97 -4.45
CA SER A 430 -15.46 -4.17 -4.95
C SER A 430 -16.52 -3.54 -4.03
N GLN A 431 -16.31 -3.64 -2.72
CA GLN A 431 -17.27 -3.23 -1.70
C GLN A 431 -17.12 -1.77 -1.25
N ALA A 432 -15.87 -1.27 -1.22
CA ALA A 432 -15.57 0.06 -0.72
C ALA A 432 -16.28 1.19 -1.52
N PRO A 433 -16.56 2.33 -0.84
CA PRO A 433 -16.90 3.60 -1.47
C PRO A 433 -15.94 3.95 -2.63
N ALA A 434 -16.45 4.50 -3.72
CA ALA A 434 -15.62 4.75 -4.91
C ALA A 434 -14.43 5.72 -4.65
N PRO A 435 -14.58 6.82 -3.87
CA PRO A 435 -13.45 7.66 -3.47
C PRO A 435 -12.46 6.95 -2.53
N VAL A 436 -12.92 6.02 -1.69
CA VAL A 436 -12.05 5.20 -0.83
C VAL A 436 -11.22 4.24 -1.68
N SER A 437 -11.83 3.58 -2.68
CA SER A 437 -11.08 2.76 -3.65
C SER A 437 -10.07 3.58 -4.45
N ALA A 438 -10.39 4.84 -4.78
CA ALA A 438 -9.45 5.77 -5.41
C ALA A 438 -8.23 6.06 -4.51
N LEU A 439 -8.42 6.31 -3.21
CA LEU A 439 -7.32 6.48 -2.25
C LEU A 439 -6.51 5.19 -2.05
N MET A 440 -7.19 4.06 -1.83
CA MET A 440 -6.56 2.76 -1.59
C MET A 440 -5.67 2.35 -2.77
N SER A 441 -6.22 2.29 -3.98
CA SER A 441 -5.44 1.88 -5.15
C SER A 441 -4.50 2.97 -5.63
N GLY A 442 -4.87 4.25 -5.43
CA GLY A 442 -4.12 5.36 -5.99
C GLY A 442 -2.86 5.69 -5.19
N VAL A 443 -2.84 5.48 -3.87
CA VAL A 443 -1.66 5.84 -3.08
C VAL A 443 -1.36 4.98 -1.85
N LEU A 444 -2.31 4.26 -1.24
CA LEU A 444 -1.97 3.38 -0.11
C LEU A 444 -0.96 2.28 -0.50
N LEU A 445 -1.16 1.66 -1.67
CA LEU A 445 -0.22 0.68 -2.23
C LEU A 445 1.18 1.31 -2.43
N SER A 446 1.23 2.51 -3.01
CA SER A 446 2.47 3.28 -3.22
C SER A 446 3.17 3.67 -1.92
N VAL A 447 2.42 4.03 -0.87
CA VAL A 447 2.97 4.38 0.46
C VAL A 447 3.54 3.15 1.18
N ALA A 448 2.85 2.01 1.10
CA ALA A 448 3.39 0.74 1.61
C ALA A 448 4.67 0.33 0.86
N PHE A 449 4.70 0.49 -0.47
CA PHE A 449 5.89 0.19 -1.25
C PHE A 449 7.04 1.19 -1.02
N ALA A 450 6.74 2.48 -0.80
CA ALA A 450 7.75 3.47 -0.39
C ALA A 450 8.37 3.14 0.98
N GLY A 451 7.58 2.58 1.91
CA GLY A 451 8.09 1.99 3.15
C GLY A 451 9.07 0.84 2.87
N LEU A 452 8.68 -0.12 2.03
CA LEU A 452 9.52 -1.24 1.61
C LEU A 452 10.84 -0.79 0.95
N LEU A 453 10.83 0.30 0.18
CA LEU A 453 12.02 0.87 -0.45
C LEU A 453 13.06 1.40 0.57
N ARG A 454 12.64 1.88 1.76
CA ARG A 454 13.58 2.24 2.84
C ARG A 454 14.32 1.00 3.38
N TYR A 455 13.60 -0.09 3.65
CA TYR A 455 14.23 -1.37 4.02
C TYR A 455 15.12 -1.95 2.91
N LYS A 456 14.72 -1.82 1.65
CA LYS A 456 15.54 -2.20 0.48
C LYS A 456 16.89 -1.45 0.50
N THR A 457 16.91 -0.16 0.82
CA THR A 457 18.16 0.63 0.84
C THR A 457 19.13 0.12 1.91
N ILE A 458 18.63 -0.25 3.11
CA ILE A 458 19.44 -0.89 4.16
C ILE A 458 19.94 -2.27 3.70
N ALA A 459 19.05 -3.07 3.10
CA ALA A 459 19.35 -4.43 2.66
C ALA A 459 20.38 -4.49 1.53
N ASP A 460 20.28 -3.60 0.54
CA ASP A 460 21.25 -3.49 -0.56
C ASP A 460 22.64 -3.09 -0.03
N ALA A 461 22.71 -2.27 1.01
CA ALA A 461 23.96 -1.84 1.63
C ALA A 461 24.60 -2.94 2.52
N ALA A 462 23.79 -3.75 3.20
CA ALA A 462 24.27 -4.83 4.09
C ALA A 462 24.57 -6.15 3.34
N LEU A 463 23.80 -6.47 2.30
CA LEU A 463 23.81 -7.79 1.63
C LEU A 463 24.24 -7.72 0.15
N GLY A 464 24.44 -6.51 -0.37
CA GLY A 464 24.49 -6.26 -1.81
C GLY A 464 23.10 -6.34 -2.47
N PRO A 465 22.92 -5.72 -3.66
CA PRO A 465 21.62 -5.65 -4.33
C PRO A 465 21.12 -6.99 -4.90
N GLY A 466 21.89 -8.08 -4.79
CA GLY A 466 21.53 -9.39 -5.34
C GLY A 466 20.32 -10.04 -4.66
N TYR A 467 20.26 -9.97 -3.32
CA TYR A 467 19.20 -10.62 -2.55
C TYR A 467 17.83 -9.95 -2.74
N THR A 468 17.79 -8.63 -2.61
CA THR A 468 16.59 -7.80 -2.82
C THR A 468 16.10 -7.88 -4.27
N ARG A 469 17.02 -7.83 -5.24
CA ARG A 469 16.70 -8.05 -6.67
C ARG A 469 16.04 -9.41 -6.91
N GLY A 470 16.56 -10.48 -6.31
CA GLY A 470 15.97 -11.82 -6.40
C GLY A 470 14.53 -11.85 -5.88
N LEU A 471 14.32 -11.41 -4.63
CA LEU A 471 13.00 -11.37 -4.00
C LEU A 471 12.01 -10.49 -4.78
N LEU A 472 12.38 -9.26 -5.10
CA LEU A 472 11.50 -8.30 -5.76
C LEU A 472 11.19 -8.71 -7.21
N THR A 473 12.13 -9.31 -7.94
CA THR A 473 11.86 -9.87 -9.29
C THR A 473 10.89 -11.05 -9.20
N GLY A 474 11.09 -11.97 -8.24
CA GLY A 474 10.18 -13.09 -8.02
C GLY A 474 8.77 -12.65 -7.66
N CYS A 475 8.64 -11.74 -6.69
CA CYS A 475 7.35 -11.14 -6.32
C CYS A 475 6.72 -10.37 -7.49
N ALA A 476 7.49 -9.62 -8.28
CA ALA A 476 6.98 -8.92 -9.46
C ALA A 476 6.39 -9.88 -10.49
N LEU A 477 7.19 -10.81 -11.01
CA LEU A 477 6.75 -11.74 -12.06
C LEU A 477 5.58 -12.63 -11.60
N LEU A 478 5.59 -13.10 -10.36
CA LEU A 478 4.46 -13.85 -9.78
C LEU A 478 3.19 -12.99 -9.69
N THR A 479 3.30 -11.76 -9.18
CA THR A 479 2.16 -10.82 -9.07
C THR A 479 1.58 -10.52 -10.44
N LEU A 480 2.44 -10.30 -11.43
CA LEU A 480 2.05 -9.95 -12.80
C LEU A 480 1.37 -11.11 -13.52
N ALA A 481 1.90 -12.34 -13.39
CA ALA A 481 1.29 -13.55 -13.94
C ALA A 481 -0.11 -13.81 -13.33
N VAL A 482 -0.24 -13.68 -11.99
CA VAL A 482 -1.51 -13.81 -11.29
C VAL A 482 -2.50 -12.71 -11.72
N ALA A 483 -2.05 -11.46 -11.82
CA ALA A 483 -2.88 -10.34 -12.26
C ALA A 483 -3.40 -10.55 -13.70
N ALA A 484 -2.54 -10.95 -14.64
CA ALA A 484 -2.91 -11.24 -16.02
C ALA A 484 -3.93 -12.39 -16.12
N ALA A 485 -3.68 -13.51 -15.42
CA ALA A 485 -4.60 -14.65 -15.39
C ALA A 485 -5.98 -14.28 -14.83
N LEU A 486 -6.02 -13.53 -13.72
CA LEU A 486 -7.28 -13.11 -13.10
C LEU A 486 -8.00 -12.02 -13.93
N LEU A 487 -7.28 -11.19 -14.69
CA LEU A 487 -7.84 -10.27 -15.66
C LEU A 487 -8.46 -10.98 -16.88
N LEU A 488 -7.99 -12.17 -17.28
CA LEU A 488 -8.61 -12.98 -18.33
C LEU A 488 -9.97 -13.57 -17.92
N GLY A 489 -10.18 -13.84 -16.63
CA GLY A 489 -11.47 -14.33 -16.10
C GLY A 489 -12.50 -13.25 -15.72
N GLN A 490 -12.10 -11.98 -15.61
CA GLN A 490 -12.85 -11.00 -14.82
C GLN A 490 -14.24 -10.61 -15.38
N ARG A 491 -15.25 -10.61 -14.50
CA ARG A 491 -16.67 -10.27 -14.80
C ARG A 491 -17.17 -8.99 -14.10
N ASP A 492 -16.42 -8.44 -13.15
CA ASP A 492 -16.73 -7.22 -12.39
C ASP A 492 -15.69 -6.12 -12.64
N TYR A 493 -16.11 -4.88 -12.98
CA TYR A 493 -15.15 -3.83 -13.34
C TYR A 493 -14.41 -3.20 -12.15
N LYS A 494 -14.94 -3.24 -10.93
CA LYS A 494 -14.17 -2.76 -9.76
C LYS A 494 -13.05 -3.75 -9.42
N ARG A 495 -13.35 -5.05 -9.47
CA ARG A 495 -12.33 -6.12 -9.34
C ARG A 495 -11.32 -6.09 -10.49
N MET A 496 -11.75 -5.74 -11.71
CA MET A 496 -10.87 -5.52 -12.87
C MET A 496 -9.87 -4.38 -12.62
N LEU A 497 -10.34 -3.22 -12.14
CA LEU A 497 -9.46 -2.12 -11.77
C LEU A 497 -8.46 -2.53 -10.68
N ALA A 498 -8.90 -3.31 -9.67
CA ALA A 498 -8.04 -3.81 -8.60
C ALA A 498 -6.96 -4.80 -9.08
N TYR A 499 -7.26 -5.71 -10.02
CA TYR A 499 -6.24 -6.61 -10.58
C TYR A 499 -5.23 -5.88 -11.47
N SER A 500 -5.65 -4.85 -12.22
CA SER A 500 -4.70 -3.94 -12.87
C SER A 500 -3.85 -3.13 -11.85
N SER A 501 -4.28 -3.03 -10.58
CA SER A 501 -3.44 -2.43 -9.54
C SER A 501 -2.31 -3.35 -9.09
N MET A 502 -2.54 -4.67 -9.03
CA MET A 502 -1.47 -5.65 -8.83
C MET A 502 -0.44 -5.61 -9.96
N GLU A 503 -0.91 -5.51 -11.19
CA GLU A 503 -0.07 -5.48 -12.40
C GLU A 503 0.84 -4.23 -12.41
N HIS A 504 0.34 -3.01 -12.18
CA HIS A 504 1.22 -1.83 -12.05
C HIS A 504 2.16 -1.91 -10.83
N MET A 505 1.71 -2.43 -9.68
CA MET A 505 2.59 -2.62 -8.51
C MET A 505 3.70 -3.63 -8.79
N SER A 506 3.48 -4.60 -9.66
CA SER A 506 4.53 -5.52 -10.11
C SER A 506 5.56 -4.84 -11.02
N LEU A 507 5.16 -3.88 -11.85
CA LEU A 507 6.09 -3.06 -12.66
C LEU A 507 6.94 -2.15 -11.76
N ILE A 508 6.33 -1.55 -10.73
CA ILE A 508 7.05 -0.82 -9.67
C ILE A 508 8.04 -1.74 -8.94
N ALA A 509 7.63 -2.96 -8.58
CA ALA A 509 8.50 -3.93 -7.92
C ALA A 509 9.67 -4.38 -8.81
N LEU A 510 9.45 -4.52 -10.13
CA LEU A 510 10.51 -4.80 -11.09
C LEU A 510 11.49 -3.62 -11.23
N GLY A 511 10.99 -2.38 -11.29
CA GLY A 511 11.84 -1.18 -11.30
C GLY A 511 12.71 -1.08 -10.04
N ALA A 512 12.14 -1.40 -8.88
CA ALA A 512 12.89 -1.51 -7.63
C ALA A 512 13.94 -2.65 -7.64
N ALA A 513 13.63 -3.80 -8.24
CA ALA A 513 14.55 -4.93 -8.37
C ALA A 513 15.75 -4.65 -9.31
N VAL A 514 15.53 -3.88 -10.38
CA VAL A 514 16.60 -3.37 -11.24
C VAL A 514 17.53 -2.46 -10.42
N GLY A 515 16.94 -1.53 -9.65
CA GLY A 515 17.64 -0.78 -8.59
C GLY A 515 18.63 0.30 -9.05
N THR A 516 18.70 0.59 -10.35
CA THR A 516 19.51 1.73 -10.86
C THR A 516 18.75 3.05 -10.65
N PRO A 517 19.43 4.21 -10.57
CA PRO A 517 18.77 5.51 -10.38
C PRO A 517 17.67 5.80 -11.41
N LEU A 518 17.86 5.39 -12.66
CA LEU A 518 16.82 5.49 -13.70
C LEU A 518 15.61 4.60 -13.39
N ALA A 519 15.83 3.34 -12.98
CA ALA A 519 14.73 2.42 -12.65
C ALA A 519 13.95 2.87 -11.41
N LEU A 520 14.63 3.39 -10.40
CA LEU A 520 14.03 3.92 -9.18
C LEU A 520 13.24 5.21 -9.47
N SER A 521 13.83 6.17 -10.20
CA SER A 521 13.13 7.38 -10.66
C SER A 521 11.90 7.05 -11.51
N ALA A 522 12.01 6.05 -12.38
CA ALA A 522 10.91 5.59 -13.21
C ALA A 522 9.81 4.88 -12.39
N ALA A 523 10.16 4.04 -11.40
CA ALA A 523 9.18 3.42 -10.50
C ALA A 523 8.44 4.49 -9.66
N LEU A 524 9.13 5.53 -9.18
CA LEU A 524 8.52 6.67 -8.48
C LEU A 524 7.58 7.46 -9.41
N LEU A 525 7.93 7.65 -10.68
CA LEU A 525 7.03 8.23 -11.69
C LEU A 525 5.81 7.33 -11.96
N HIS A 526 6.00 6.01 -12.02
CA HIS A 526 4.93 5.03 -12.21
C HIS A 526 3.92 5.10 -11.06
N MET A 527 4.37 5.23 -9.79
CA MET A 527 3.48 5.43 -8.64
C MET A 527 2.57 6.66 -8.81
N ALA A 528 3.11 7.77 -9.32
CA ALA A 528 2.35 9.01 -9.53
C ALA A 528 1.34 8.91 -10.68
N GLY A 529 1.78 8.41 -11.84
CA GLY A 529 0.92 8.19 -13.01
C GLY A 529 -0.19 7.19 -12.73
N HIS A 530 0.16 6.07 -12.09
CA HIS A 530 -0.78 5.06 -11.60
C HIS A 530 -1.79 5.68 -10.64
N GLY A 531 -1.30 6.44 -9.66
CA GLY A 531 -2.13 7.01 -8.61
C GLY A 531 -3.24 7.90 -9.16
N LEU A 532 -2.87 8.82 -10.06
CA LEU A 532 -3.80 9.70 -10.74
C LEU A 532 -4.77 8.90 -11.63
N ALA A 533 -4.26 8.00 -12.47
CA ALA A 533 -5.10 7.22 -13.38
C ALA A 533 -6.10 6.32 -12.63
N LYS A 534 -5.71 5.71 -11.51
CA LYS A 534 -6.60 4.93 -10.62
C LYS A 534 -7.60 5.81 -9.89
N ALA A 535 -7.22 7.02 -9.44
CA ALA A 535 -8.15 7.93 -8.80
C ALA A 535 -9.29 8.31 -9.75
N VAL A 536 -8.95 8.67 -10.99
CA VAL A 536 -9.90 8.94 -12.08
C VAL A 536 -10.74 7.71 -12.38
N ALA A 537 -10.12 6.55 -12.60
CA ALA A 537 -10.81 5.31 -12.98
C ALA A 537 -11.80 4.85 -11.90
N PHE A 538 -11.41 4.85 -10.61
CA PHE A 538 -12.31 4.44 -9.54
C PHE A 538 -13.44 5.44 -9.30
N CYS A 539 -13.17 6.76 -9.33
CA CYS A 539 -14.22 7.77 -9.25
C CYS A 539 -15.24 7.61 -10.39
N ALA A 540 -14.78 7.49 -11.64
CA ALA A 540 -15.63 7.25 -12.80
C ALA A 540 -16.39 5.91 -12.67
N SER A 541 -15.76 4.83 -12.20
CA SER A 541 -16.43 3.55 -11.93
C SER A 541 -17.56 3.68 -10.90
N GLY A 542 -17.44 4.60 -9.94
CA GLY A 542 -18.49 4.94 -8.99
C GLY A 542 -19.66 5.66 -9.64
N HIS A 543 -19.42 6.51 -10.63
CA HIS A 543 -20.48 7.11 -11.45
C HIS A 543 -21.15 6.07 -12.36
N VAL A 544 -20.41 5.13 -12.93
CA VAL A 544 -20.97 3.98 -13.69
C VAL A 544 -21.85 3.11 -12.78
N GLN A 545 -21.42 2.80 -11.55
CA GLN A 545 -22.21 2.02 -10.58
C GLN A 545 -23.54 2.72 -10.24
N ARG A 546 -23.52 4.05 -10.14
CA ARG A 546 -24.69 4.88 -9.80
C ARG A 546 -25.66 5.07 -10.97
N LEU A 547 -25.15 5.11 -12.20
CA LEU A 547 -25.95 5.21 -13.43
C LEU A 547 -26.63 3.88 -13.81
N LEU A 548 -25.97 2.74 -13.56
CA LEU A 548 -26.40 1.43 -14.09
C LEU A 548 -26.78 0.40 -13.01
N GLY A 549 -26.71 0.77 -11.73
CA GLY A 549 -27.04 -0.11 -10.60
C GLY A 549 -26.17 -1.37 -10.47
N THR A 550 -25.09 -1.50 -11.24
CA THR A 550 -24.34 -2.75 -11.35
C THR A 550 -22.85 -2.56 -11.63
N THR A 551 -22.05 -3.53 -11.18
CA THR A 551 -20.61 -3.65 -11.45
C THR A 551 -20.27 -4.74 -12.48
N ARG A 552 -21.27 -5.52 -12.93
CA ARG A 552 -21.08 -6.63 -13.88
C ARG A 552 -20.78 -6.10 -15.28
N ILE A 553 -19.60 -6.40 -15.82
CA ILE A 553 -19.11 -5.92 -17.13
C ILE A 553 -20.10 -6.23 -18.25
N GLY A 554 -20.66 -7.45 -18.30
CA GLY A 554 -21.65 -7.84 -19.32
C GLY A 554 -23.00 -7.11 -19.26
N ARG A 555 -23.25 -6.28 -18.23
CA ARG A 555 -24.44 -5.41 -18.11
C ARG A 555 -24.12 -3.93 -18.29
N VAL A 556 -22.86 -3.57 -18.56
CA VAL A 556 -22.43 -2.22 -18.91
C VAL A 556 -22.04 -2.23 -20.39
N ARG A 557 -22.72 -1.42 -21.21
CA ARG A 557 -22.48 -1.28 -22.65
C ARG A 557 -22.82 0.14 -23.10
N GLY A 558 -22.21 0.61 -24.17
CA GLY A 558 -22.54 1.89 -24.80
C GLY A 558 -22.38 3.12 -23.90
N LEU A 559 -21.46 3.11 -22.92
CA LEU A 559 -21.26 4.26 -22.01
C LEU A 559 -20.98 5.57 -22.76
N LEU A 560 -20.29 5.53 -23.90
CA LEU A 560 -20.02 6.72 -24.72
C LEU A 560 -21.29 7.30 -25.35
N ALA A 561 -22.32 6.49 -25.60
CA ALA A 561 -23.63 6.96 -26.06
C ALA A 561 -24.52 7.41 -24.88
N ARG A 562 -24.59 6.62 -23.81
CA ARG A 562 -25.48 6.89 -22.66
C ARG A 562 -25.05 8.06 -21.79
N ALA A 563 -23.74 8.27 -21.61
CA ALA A 563 -23.20 9.34 -20.78
C ALA A 563 -21.81 9.74 -21.32
N PRO A 564 -21.72 10.51 -22.43
CA PRO A 564 -20.48 10.72 -23.18
C PRO A 564 -19.29 11.15 -22.33
N ALA A 565 -19.46 12.16 -21.46
CA ALA A 565 -18.40 12.63 -20.57
C ALA A 565 -17.89 11.54 -19.60
N LEU A 566 -18.78 10.68 -19.09
CA LEU A 566 -18.41 9.57 -18.21
C LEU A 566 -17.68 8.46 -18.97
N GLY A 567 -18.17 8.11 -20.17
CA GLY A 567 -17.52 7.15 -21.05
C GLY A 567 -16.11 7.61 -21.45
N THR A 568 -15.95 8.87 -21.82
CA THR A 568 -14.64 9.45 -22.19
C THR A 568 -13.69 9.49 -21.00
N VAL A 569 -14.12 9.95 -19.82
CA VAL A 569 -13.26 9.98 -18.62
C VAL A 569 -12.85 8.56 -18.19
N PHE A 570 -13.77 7.59 -18.18
CA PHE A 570 -13.44 6.20 -17.83
C PHE A 570 -12.52 5.55 -18.88
N GLY A 571 -12.76 5.81 -20.17
CA GLY A 571 -11.93 5.33 -21.27
C GLY A 571 -10.52 5.90 -21.25
N LEU A 572 -10.37 7.22 -21.09
CA LEU A 572 -9.05 7.86 -20.98
C LEU A 572 -8.29 7.43 -19.73
N ALA A 573 -8.99 7.17 -18.61
CA ALA A 573 -8.36 6.60 -17.42
C ALA A 573 -7.80 5.18 -17.69
N VAL A 574 -8.49 4.37 -18.48
CA VAL A 574 -7.98 3.06 -18.91
C VAL A 574 -6.87 3.21 -19.95
N VAL A 575 -6.95 4.14 -20.90
CA VAL A 575 -5.85 4.43 -21.85
C VAL A 575 -4.56 4.82 -21.12
N ALA A 576 -4.66 5.61 -20.05
CA ALA A 576 -3.52 5.89 -19.17
C ALA A 576 -2.98 4.60 -18.50
N LEU A 577 -3.86 3.76 -17.94
CA LEU A 577 -3.55 2.44 -17.36
C LEU A 577 -3.16 1.35 -18.39
N LEU A 578 -2.97 1.70 -19.67
CA LEU A 578 -2.41 0.82 -20.70
C LEU A 578 -1.01 1.26 -21.12
N GLY A 579 -0.38 2.16 -20.35
CA GLY A 579 0.97 2.66 -20.63
C GLY A 579 1.05 3.47 -21.93
N LEU A 580 -0.03 4.13 -22.37
CA LEU A 580 -0.05 4.81 -23.68
C LEU A 580 0.35 6.29 -23.59
N PRO A 581 1.06 6.85 -24.61
CA PRO A 581 1.26 8.29 -24.72
C PRO A 581 -0.07 9.07 -24.78
N PRO A 582 -0.15 10.29 -24.21
CA PRO A 582 0.91 11.08 -23.59
C PRO A 582 1.08 10.86 -22.07
N PHE A 583 0.54 9.77 -21.50
CA PHE A 583 0.50 9.59 -20.04
C PHE A 583 1.84 9.18 -19.43
N SER A 584 2.09 9.62 -18.19
CA SER A 584 3.32 9.34 -17.42
C SER A 584 3.66 7.86 -17.25
N LEU A 585 2.65 6.98 -17.33
CA LEU A 585 2.83 5.54 -17.28
C LEU A 585 3.72 5.04 -18.44
N PHE A 586 3.50 5.48 -19.68
CA PHE A 586 4.36 5.18 -20.84
C PHE A 586 5.84 5.51 -20.55
N ALA A 587 6.09 6.73 -20.06
CA ALA A 587 7.44 7.21 -19.78
C ALA A 587 8.13 6.40 -18.66
N SER A 588 7.38 6.00 -17.64
CA SER A 588 7.90 5.17 -16.56
C SER A 588 8.18 3.72 -16.98
N GLU A 589 7.29 3.09 -17.75
CA GLU A 589 7.46 1.72 -18.26
C GLU A 589 8.67 1.62 -19.18
N LEU A 590 8.80 2.55 -20.14
CA LEU A 590 9.97 2.67 -21.00
C LEU A 590 11.26 2.93 -20.20
N GLY A 591 11.16 3.73 -19.12
CA GLY A 591 12.27 3.98 -18.20
C GLY A 591 12.74 2.72 -17.48
N ILE A 592 11.82 1.94 -16.91
CA ILE A 592 12.09 0.67 -16.21
C ILE A 592 12.71 -0.36 -17.18
N VAL A 593 12.11 -0.53 -18.36
CA VAL A 593 12.59 -1.48 -19.38
C VAL A 593 14.00 -1.09 -19.86
N ARG A 594 14.23 0.17 -20.23
CA ARG A 594 15.56 0.67 -20.66
C ARG A 594 16.60 0.47 -19.56
N ALA A 595 16.24 0.72 -18.31
CA ALA A 595 17.12 0.50 -17.16
C ALA A 595 17.44 -0.98 -16.92
N ALA A 596 16.49 -1.89 -17.12
CA ALA A 596 16.71 -3.33 -16.97
C ALA A 596 17.69 -3.86 -18.04
N PHE A 597 17.52 -3.46 -19.30
CA PHE A 597 18.48 -3.82 -20.35
C PHE A 597 19.88 -3.27 -20.07
N ALA A 598 19.99 -2.00 -19.66
CA ALA A 598 21.27 -1.39 -19.29
C ALA A 598 21.94 -2.04 -18.05
N ALA A 599 21.15 -2.67 -17.16
CA ALA A 599 21.63 -3.38 -15.97
C ALA A 599 21.87 -4.89 -16.19
N GLY A 600 21.78 -5.39 -17.43
CA GLY A 600 21.92 -6.82 -17.75
C GLY A 600 20.73 -7.70 -17.32
N THR A 601 19.66 -7.11 -16.76
CA THR A 601 18.47 -7.82 -16.26
C THR A 601 17.31 -7.84 -17.27
N GLY A 602 17.57 -7.47 -18.54
CA GLY A 602 16.57 -7.32 -19.60
C GLY A 602 15.68 -8.54 -19.84
N GLY A 603 16.14 -9.76 -19.58
CA GLY A 603 15.32 -10.97 -19.68
C GLY A 603 14.08 -10.95 -18.76
N TYR A 604 14.21 -10.42 -17.54
CA TYR A 604 13.08 -10.25 -16.63
C TYR A 604 12.11 -9.15 -17.11
N ALA A 605 12.63 -8.11 -17.76
CA ALA A 605 11.80 -7.07 -18.37
C ALA A 605 11.03 -7.58 -19.60
N VAL A 606 11.61 -8.46 -20.42
CA VAL A 606 10.89 -9.13 -21.52
C VAL A 606 9.78 -10.03 -20.97
N ALA A 607 10.07 -10.85 -19.95
CA ALA A 607 9.06 -11.68 -19.30
C ALA A 607 7.91 -10.84 -18.71
N ALA A 608 8.23 -9.73 -18.06
CA ALA A 608 7.23 -8.80 -17.54
C ALA A 608 6.41 -8.14 -18.65
N LEU A 609 7.03 -7.66 -19.73
CA LEU A 609 6.33 -7.04 -20.86
C LEU A 609 5.32 -7.99 -21.52
N VAL A 610 5.64 -9.28 -21.67
CA VAL A 610 4.71 -10.29 -22.22
C VAL A 610 3.49 -10.48 -21.32
N LEU A 611 3.69 -10.56 -20.00
CA LEU A 611 2.60 -10.71 -19.03
C LEU A 611 1.78 -9.42 -18.87
N ALA A 612 2.42 -8.25 -18.90
CA ALA A 612 1.76 -6.94 -18.90
C ALA A 612 0.91 -6.74 -20.17
N LEU A 613 1.43 -7.11 -21.36
CA LEU A 613 0.67 -7.06 -22.61
C LEU A 613 -0.60 -7.93 -22.54
N LEU A 614 -0.55 -9.10 -21.91
CA LEU A 614 -1.70 -9.97 -21.70
C LEU A 614 -2.74 -9.33 -20.75
N ALA A 615 -2.29 -8.72 -19.66
CA ALA A 615 -3.13 -7.98 -18.72
C ALA A 615 -3.77 -6.74 -19.37
N PHE A 616 -2.99 -5.95 -20.12
CA PHE A 616 -3.42 -4.79 -20.89
C PHE A 616 -4.45 -5.17 -21.96
N ALA A 617 -4.22 -6.21 -22.74
CA ALA A 617 -5.17 -6.71 -23.73
C ALA A 617 -6.51 -7.12 -23.07
N ALA A 618 -6.47 -7.79 -21.92
CA ALA A 618 -7.66 -8.17 -21.16
C ALA A 618 -8.42 -6.95 -20.59
N LEU A 619 -7.71 -5.94 -20.08
CA LEU A 619 -8.25 -4.69 -19.56
C LEU A 619 -8.88 -3.84 -20.67
N ALA A 620 -8.19 -3.69 -21.80
CA ALA A 620 -8.64 -2.96 -22.98
C ALA A 620 -9.90 -3.61 -23.58
N ALA A 621 -9.88 -4.93 -23.82
CA ALA A 621 -11.01 -5.65 -24.41
C ALA A 621 -12.26 -5.63 -23.54
N ARG A 622 -12.13 -5.65 -22.21
CA ARG A 622 -13.27 -5.48 -21.27
C ARG A 622 -13.80 -4.06 -21.29
N THR A 623 -12.92 -3.07 -21.24
CA THR A 623 -13.29 -1.65 -21.26
C THR A 623 -13.96 -1.26 -22.58
N ALA A 624 -13.45 -1.72 -23.73
CA ALA A 624 -14.07 -1.53 -25.04
C ALA A 624 -15.52 -2.05 -25.08
N ARG A 625 -15.80 -3.23 -24.51
CA ARG A 625 -17.17 -3.77 -24.39
C ARG A 625 -18.10 -2.94 -23.49
N MET A 626 -17.55 -2.19 -22.54
CA MET A 626 -18.31 -1.28 -21.67
C MET A 626 -18.59 0.08 -22.33
N LEU A 627 -17.61 0.60 -23.08
CA LEU A 627 -17.70 1.90 -23.74
C LEU A 627 -18.54 1.88 -25.02
N LEU A 628 -18.39 0.82 -25.82
CA LEU A 628 -18.89 0.70 -27.18
C LEU A 628 -20.14 -0.21 -27.29
N GLY A 629 -20.67 -0.28 -28.51
CA GLY A 629 -21.87 -1.04 -28.85
C GLY A 629 -23.17 -0.32 -28.47
N PRO A 630 -24.32 -0.81 -28.97
CA PRO A 630 -25.61 -0.24 -28.62
C PRO A 630 -25.88 -0.38 -27.11
N PRO A 631 -26.56 0.59 -26.48
CA PRO A 631 -27.14 0.38 -25.16
C PRO A 631 -28.14 -0.79 -25.21
N PRO A 632 -28.43 -1.47 -24.09
CA PRO A 632 -29.57 -2.37 -24.02
C PRO A 632 -30.84 -1.62 -24.40
N SER A 633 -31.66 -2.18 -25.28
CA SER A 633 -32.94 -1.58 -25.65
C SER A 633 -33.78 -1.31 -24.40
N PRO A 634 -34.46 -0.14 -24.30
CA PRO A 634 -35.44 0.07 -23.25
C PRO A 634 -36.60 -0.93 -23.40
N PRO A 635 -37.40 -1.18 -22.35
CA PRO A 635 -38.66 -1.90 -22.49
C PRO A 635 -39.52 -1.23 -23.58
N SER A 636 -40.20 -2.05 -24.38
CA SER A 636 -40.88 -1.61 -25.61
C SER A 636 -42.01 -0.62 -25.32
N GLY A 637 -41.72 0.67 -25.55
CA GLY A 637 -42.66 1.78 -25.34
C GLY A 637 -41.94 3.10 -25.04
N ASP A 638 -40.81 3.06 -24.34
CA ASP A 638 -40.06 4.26 -23.98
C ASP A 638 -39.28 4.85 -25.17
N ARG A 639 -39.29 6.19 -25.26
CA ARG A 639 -38.42 6.93 -26.20
C ARG A 639 -36.95 6.72 -25.83
N ALA A 640 -36.06 6.81 -26.82
CA ALA A 640 -34.62 6.75 -26.57
C ALA A 640 -34.20 7.83 -25.54
N GLU A 641 -33.70 7.39 -24.38
CA GLU A 641 -33.27 8.29 -23.30
C GLU A 641 -32.21 9.28 -23.80
N ALA A 642 -32.40 10.57 -23.50
CA ALA A 642 -31.41 11.58 -23.82
C ALA A 642 -30.09 11.32 -23.04
N PRO A 643 -28.90 11.54 -23.63
CA PRO A 643 -27.63 11.26 -22.97
C PRO A 643 -27.48 11.97 -21.62
N VAL A 644 -27.16 11.19 -20.57
CA VAL A 644 -27.11 11.66 -19.19
C VAL A 644 -25.95 12.63 -19.00
N ARG A 645 -26.28 13.89 -18.71
CA ARG A 645 -25.31 14.96 -18.44
C ARG A 645 -24.90 14.93 -16.96
N LEU A 646 -23.63 14.65 -16.70
CA LEU A 646 -23.05 14.81 -15.37
C LEU A 646 -22.77 16.31 -15.10
N GLY A 647 -23.11 16.78 -13.89
CA GLY A 647 -22.77 18.14 -13.45
C GLY A 647 -21.25 18.35 -13.30
N PRO A 648 -20.75 19.60 -13.33
CA PRO A 648 -19.32 19.90 -13.40
C PRO A 648 -18.52 19.30 -12.23
N ALA A 649 -19.06 19.32 -11.01
CA ALA A 649 -18.42 18.72 -9.82
C ALA A 649 -18.16 17.19 -9.93
N ALA A 650 -18.84 16.49 -10.85
CA ALA A 650 -18.63 15.07 -11.12
C ALA A 650 -17.56 14.79 -12.19
N VAL A 651 -17.26 15.78 -13.05
CA VAL A 651 -16.41 15.61 -14.24
C VAL A 651 -15.07 16.33 -14.07
N LEU A 652 -15.08 17.52 -13.47
CA LEU A 652 -13.90 18.38 -13.34
C LEU A 652 -12.75 17.69 -12.55
N PRO A 653 -12.96 17.08 -11.37
CA PRO A 653 -11.84 16.47 -10.64
C PRO A 653 -11.20 15.27 -11.38
N PRO A 654 -11.98 14.33 -11.97
CA PRO A 654 -11.42 13.31 -12.84
C PRO A 654 -10.68 13.87 -14.08
N VAL A 655 -11.18 14.94 -14.70
CA VAL A 655 -10.49 15.60 -15.84
C VAL A 655 -9.17 16.23 -15.39
N CYS A 656 -9.14 16.94 -14.26
CA CYS A 656 -7.89 17.47 -13.68
C CYS A 656 -6.88 16.35 -13.36
N GLY A 657 -7.34 15.20 -12.87
CA GLY A 657 -6.49 14.03 -12.64
C GLY A 657 -5.88 13.45 -13.92
N LEU A 658 -6.66 13.38 -15.02
CA LEU A 658 -6.15 12.97 -16.34
C LEU A 658 -5.14 13.98 -16.90
N LEU A 659 -5.45 15.28 -16.82
CA LEU A 659 -4.57 16.34 -17.28
C LEU A 659 -3.25 16.34 -16.51
N ALA A 660 -3.26 16.14 -15.19
CA ALA A 660 -2.06 15.97 -14.39
C ALA A 660 -1.26 14.71 -14.77
N CYS A 661 -1.93 13.58 -15.02
CA CYS A 661 -1.28 12.33 -15.43
C CYS A 661 -0.60 12.43 -16.80
N ALA A 662 -1.21 13.16 -17.74
CA ALA A 662 -0.63 13.49 -19.05
C ALA A 662 0.50 14.53 -18.94
N LEU A 663 0.31 15.59 -18.14
CA LEU A 663 1.32 16.62 -17.91
C LEU A 663 2.60 16.02 -17.32
N LEU A 664 2.50 15.10 -16.35
CA LEU A 664 3.66 14.35 -15.83
C LEU A 664 4.37 13.49 -16.90
N GLY A 665 3.68 13.06 -17.96
CA GLY A 665 4.27 12.28 -19.04
C GLY A 665 4.97 13.12 -20.11
N VAL A 666 4.47 14.33 -20.37
CA VAL A 666 5.05 15.26 -21.36
C VAL A 666 6.11 16.17 -20.74
N THR A 667 5.85 16.71 -19.54
CA THR A 667 6.65 17.77 -18.91
C THR A 667 7.27 17.29 -17.59
N ALA A 668 7.99 16.17 -17.61
CA ALA A 668 8.71 15.68 -16.43
C ALA A 668 9.78 16.68 -15.91
N GLY A 669 10.31 17.54 -16.79
CA GLY A 669 11.42 18.49 -16.55
C GLY A 669 11.55 19.13 -15.16
N PRO A 670 10.58 19.93 -14.68
CA PRO A 670 10.69 20.60 -13.37
C PRO A 670 10.75 19.62 -12.19
N LEU A 671 10.16 18.43 -12.32
CA LEU A 671 10.14 17.39 -11.30
C LEU A 671 11.27 16.36 -11.45
N THR A 672 11.98 16.35 -12.59
CA THR A 672 13.10 15.43 -12.85
C THR A 672 14.17 15.52 -11.76
N ARG A 673 14.53 16.72 -11.28
CA ARG A 673 15.54 16.90 -10.22
C ARG A 673 15.14 16.25 -8.90
N LEU A 674 13.85 16.32 -8.55
CA LEU A 674 13.30 15.71 -7.34
C LEU A 674 13.24 14.18 -7.49
N LEU A 675 12.81 13.70 -8.66
CA LEU A 675 12.77 12.28 -9.00
C LEU A 675 14.16 11.63 -8.99
N THR A 676 15.19 12.30 -9.55
CA THR A 676 16.57 11.80 -9.48
C THR A 676 17.09 11.82 -8.04
N ALA A 677 16.92 12.92 -7.30
CA ALA A 677 17.35 12.99 -5.90
C ALA A 677 16.69 11.92 -5.01
N ALA A 678 15.41 11.61 -5.25
CA ALA A 678 14.72 10.51 -4.57
C ALA A 678 15.19 9.11 -5.04
N GLY A 679 15.56 8.97 -6.31
CA GLY A 679 16.10 7.73 -6.88
C GLY A 679 17.54 7.42 -6.46
N ASP A 680 18.40 8.44 -6.34
CA ASP A 680 19.79 8.33 -5.88
C ASP A 680 19.83 8.00 -4.37
N LEU A 681 19.00 8.67 -3.56
CA LEU A 681 18.77 8.38 -2.14
C LEU A 681 18.33 6.92 -1.89
N LEU A 682 17.53 6.34 -2.79
CA LEU A 682 17.14 4.92 -2.76
C LEU A 682 18.15 3.96 -3.40
N GLY A 683 19.13 4.50 -4.12
CA GLY A 683 20.26 3.80 -4.70
C GLY A 683 21.52 3.80 -3.81
N GLY A 684 21.47 4.44 -2.64
CA GLY A 684 22.60 4.54 -1.71
C GLY A 684 23.70 5.48 -2.19
N ARG A 685 23.34 6.65 -2.74
CA ARG A 685 24.26 7.66 -3.29
C ARG A 685 23.98 9.05 -2.76
#